data_AF-A0AAD6IMJ7-F1
#
_entry.id   AF-A0AAD6IMJ7-F1
#
_cell.length_a   1.000
_cell.length_b   1.000
_cell.length_c   1.000
_cell.angle_alpha   90.00
_cell.angle_beta   90.00
_cell.angle_gamma   90.00
#
_symmetry.space_group_name_H-M   'P 1'
#
loop_
_entity.id
_entity.type
_entity.pdbx_description
1 polymer ?
#
loop_
_entity_poly.entity_id
_entity_poly.type
_entity_poly.pdbx_seq_one_letter_code
_entity_poly.pdbx_strand_id
1 'polypeptide(L)'
;MYPKPFARATLPLLLNLSALVEGASSQSRINKSVERYTGQSHQAKPSSNVYQTGFDGVTWDEDNWLLTTTNLEQGRFQSRGSMANGYLGINVASVGPFFEMDQAEDGGDVISGWPLYSRRQTFATIAGFFDSQAHTDSDNFDWLAQYGSDSVISGIPHWGGLVLDIGDGNYLDATADKSTISKFQSTYDFKAGILQWAYQWTPQGNKSSFQITYRLFTNKLYINQAVVDMEVVSSTDAEGMIVNVLDGTAAVRTDFIESGEDSGAIYTAVRPNGIANVTAYIYAGMDGSSDVDMSSAKLAFNKPYVSTNASSIAQSVDVKFQAGKPVRVTKYVGGASTDAFVDPKSVAQQEAAAAMKNGYAKSLRSHVTEWATVMPDNSVESYAFPQNGTLPADMHIIDSAVIAVTNTYYLLQNTASKNAIKEARNAPINIDSISVGGLTSDSYAGQIFWDADVWMQPGLTASHPEASQRITNFRVAKYGQAQENIKTKYAGSKNQTDFSPAAAVYPWTSGRFGNCTATGPCWDYEYHINGDIGMALVNQWVTSGDNDTFKGSLFPIYNSVATLYADLLQRNGSYWTLTNMTDPDEYANNVDAGGFTMPLIAETLSYANAFRQQFGIETNSTWDEMAANVLVLRENGVTLEFTTMNGSAVVKQADVILDTYPLDYATQDPLNDLDYYANKQSPDGPAMTWAIFSIVANEISPSGCSAYTYGQYSYKPYARAPFFQMSEQLIDDAAINGGTHPAFPFLTGHGGANQVALFGYLGLRLLPDEYLHVYPNLPPQIPYLKYRTFYWHGWPIGAWSNYTHTIISRATDAQVLDTADQRFADQTITVRSGPKTNFTVYSLPASGSLVIPNLQTGSRNTITGNLVQCQPVQSVNTFEPGQFPISVVDGASSTKWQPAWAANISAVTVSFGSKAGSMVSGFYFDWAQAPPVNATIIFHNQTLGDPTMAYYSQSSNYQVVASLHNIALSGPYNPQTASLDVIAIPSGNTTNVTLSDPVPATKYASLLIVGNQAQEPVGATVAEWAIIGQGQNSTPSGSQMAKRKFDVHAAAALSNSSSFIQRRRQIPSLN
;
A
#
# COMPACT_ATOMS: atom_id res chain seq x y z
N MET A 1 52.43 53.46 -28.31
CA MET A 1 51.39 53.66 -29.34
C MET A 1 50.63 52.36 -29.51
N TYR A 2 49.30 52.44 -29.36
CA TYR A 2 48.26 51.41 -29.48
C TYR A 2 48.16 50.28 -28.43
N PRO A 3 46.92 49.90 -28.04
CA PRO A 3 46.60 49.51 -26.66
C PRO A 3 46.22 48.03 -26.48
N LYS A 4 46.38 47.55 -25.25
CA LYS A 4 45.86 46.27 -24.75
C LYS A 4 44.38 46.42 -24.34
N PRO A 5 43.48 45.44 -24.60
CA PRO A 5 42.16 45.41 -24.00
C PRO A 5 42.10 44.53 -22.76
N PHE A 6 41.12 44.87 -21.93
CA PHE A 6 40.83 44.44 -20.57
C PHE A 6 40.32 43.00 -20.46
N ALA A 7 40.75 42.32 -19.39
CA ALA A 7 40.10 41.14 -18.84
C ALA A 7 38.86 41.56 -18.00
N ARG A 8 37.72 40.92 -18.24
CA ARG A 8 36.57 40.88 -17.32
C ARG A 8 36.25 39.43 -17.02
N ALA A 9 36.53 39.02 -15.79
CA ALA A 9 35.98 37.83 -15.16
C ALA A 9 34.56 38.17 -14.69
N THR A 10 33.56 37.48 -15.23
CA THR A 10 32.18 37.39 -14.71
C THR A 10 31.48 36.23 -15.42
N LEU A 11 31.35 35.09 -14.72
CA LEU A 11 30.14 34.26 -14.57
C LEU A 11 30.53 32.83 -14.11
N PRO A 12 30.52 32.58 -12.79
CA PRO A 12 29.90 31.38 -12.26
C PRO A 12 28.94 31.83 -11.16
N LEU A 13 27.73 32.29 -11.53
CA LEU A 13 26.73 32.73 -10.55
C LEU A 13 25.31 32.24 -10.85
N LEU A 14 25.09 31.47 -11.91
CA LEU A 14 23.75 31.00 -12.31
C LEU A 14 23.48 29.52 -12.01
N LEU A 15 24.50 28.75 -11.59
CA LEU A 15 24.36 27.35 -11.15
C LEU A 15 24.15 27.19 -9.63
N ASN A 16 24.30 28.26 -8.84
CA ASN A 16 24.11 28.24 -7.39
C ASN A 16 22.72 28.70 -6.93
N LEU A 17 21.89 29.25 -7.82
CA LEU A 17 20.58 29.81 -7.44
C LEU A 17 19.54 28.72 -7.14
N SER A 18 19.56 27.58 -7.82
CA SER A 18 18.64 26.45 -7.58
C SER A 18 18.97 25.72 -6.27
N ALA A 19 20.24 25.40 -6.01
CA ALA A 19 20.68 24.82 -4.73
C ALA A 19 20.44 25.77 -3.53
N LEU A 20 20.51 27.09 -3.74
CA LEU A 20 20.16 28.10 -2.72
C LEU A 20 18.64 28.18 -2.47
N VAL A 21 17.81 28.01 -3.49
CA VAL A 21 16.34 28.03 -3.35
C VAL A 21 15.84 26.75 -2.66
N GLU A 22 16.40 25.61 -3.01
CA GLU A 22 16.05 24.33 -2.41
C GLU A 22 16.59 24.20 -0.99
N GLY A 23 17.86 24.58 -0.76
CA GLY A 23 18.44 24.72 0.57
C GLY A 23 17.71 25.75 1.45
N ALA A 24 17.13 26.80 0.86
CA ALA A 24 16.27 27.73 1.59
C ALA A 24 14.89 27.14 1.90
N SER A 25 14.30 26.35 0.99
CA SER A 25 12.99 25.71 1.17
C SER A 25 13.02 24.56 2.18
N SER A 26 14.03 23.69 2.11
CA SER A 26 14.24 22.58 3.04
C SER A 26 14.61 23.11 4.43
N GLN A 27 15.50 24.12 4.51
CA GLN A 27 15.80 24.80 5.76
C GLN A 27 14.56 25.50 6.34
N SER A 28 13.68 26.04 5.49
CA SER A 28 12.40 26.60 5.92
C SER A 28 11.46 25.51 6.46
N ARG A 29 11.33 24.35 5.81
CA ARG A 29 10.56 23.19 6.30
C ARG A 29 11.08 22.73 7.65
N ILE A 30 12.39 22.49 7.75
CA ILE A 30 13.05 22.02 8.98
C ILE A 30 12.79 23.01 10.13
N ASN A 31 12.98 24.30 9.91
CA ASN A 31 12.77 25.30 10.95
C ASN A 31 11.30 25.37 11.39
N LYS A 32 10.33 25.34 10.46
CA LYS A 32 8.90 25.32 10.77
C LYS A 32 8.51 24.10 11.60
N SER A 33 8.96 22.91 11.20
CA SER A 33 8.69 21.67 11.94
C SER A 33 9.34 21.69 13.34
N VAL A 34 10.59 22.16 13.47
CA VAL A 34 11.24 22.28 14.79
C VAL A 34 10.53 23.31 15.67
N GLU A 35 10.16 24.47 15.14
CA GLU A 35 9.45 25.53 15.89
C GLU A 35 8.09 25.04 16.41
N ARG A 36 7.34 24.26 15.60
CA ARG A 36 6.04 23.66 15.97
C ARG A 36 6.11 22.86 17.27
N TYR A 37 7.22 22.15 17.50
CA TYR A 37 7.37 21.24 18.63
C TYR A 37 8.32 21.73 19.74
N THR A 38 9.00 22.87 19.56
CA THR A 38 9.91 23.42 20.59
C THR A 38 9.36 24.63 21.35
N GLY A 39 8.48 25.44 20.75
CA GLY A 39 8.09 26.75 21.28
C GLY A 39 7.13 26.77 22.49
N GLN A 40 7.13 27.89 23.22
CA GLN A 40 6.03 28.33 24.09
C GLN A 40 5.09 29.24 23.30
N SER A 41 3.87 28.79 22.97
CA SER A 41 2.72 29.63 22.59
C SER A 41 2.79 30.55 21.36
N HIS A 42 3.74 30.42 20.44
CA HIS A 42 3.55 31.04 19.12
C HIS A 42 2.62 30.15 18.30
N GLN A 43 1.34 30.51 18.24
CA GLN A 43 0.41 29.98 17.25
C GLN A 43 1.08 30.10 15.88
N ALA A 44 1.62 28.98 15.38
CA ALA A 44 1.96 28.87 13.97
C ALA A 44 0.72 29.37 13.21
N LYS A 45 0.91 30.29 12.26
CA LYS A 45 -0.22 30.78 11.48
C LYS A 45 -0.98 29.55 10.96
N PRO A 46 -2.30 29.46 11.20
CA PRO A 46 -3.06 28.31 10.75
C PRO A 46 -2.86 28.15 9.24
N SER A 47 -2.66 26.91 8.80
CA SER A 47 -2.59 26.58 7.38
C SER A 47 -3.86 27.05 6.68
N SER A 48 -3.71 27.56 5.46
CA SER A 48 -4.85 27.95 4.63
C SER A 48 -5.49 26.76 3.93
N ASN A 49 -4.81 25.61 3.89
CA ASN A 49 -5.16 24.44 3.10
C ASN A 49 -5.47 23.23 4.02
N VAL A 50 -6.50 23.38 4.86
CA VAL A 50 -7.00 22.33 5.76
C VAL A 50 -8.32 21.78 5.25
N TYR A 51 -8.42 20.47 5.10
CA TYR A 51 -9.54 19.75 4.50
C TYR A 51 -10.12 18.73 5.50
N GLN A 52 -11.44 18.50 5.42
CA GLN A 52 -12.05 17.33 6.07
C GLN A 52 -11.74 16.11 5.22
N THR A 53 -11.45 14.97 5.87
CA THR A 53 -11.26 13.70 5.16
C THR A 53 -12.57 12.92 5.09
N GLY A 54 -12.54 11.73 4.47
CA GLY A 54 -13.68 10.80 4.49
C GLY A 54 -14.04 10.26 5.88
N PHE A 55 -13.21 10.48 6.91
CA PHE A 55 -13.47 10.04 8.28
C PHE A 55 -13.91 11.21 9.17
N ASP A 56 -15.01 11.00 9.91
CA ASP A 56 -15.54 11.98 10.84
C ASP A 56 -14.50 12.39 11.89
N GLY A 57 -14.37 13.70 12.13
CA GLY A 57 -13.42 14.22 13.12
C GLY A 57 -11.94 14.15 12.72
N VAL A 58 -11.64 13.77 11.47
CA VAL A 58 -10.27 13.70 10.93
C VAL A 58 -10.05 14.78 9.86
N THR A 59 -8.98 15.56 10.03
CA THR A 59 -8.62 16.66 9.12
C THR A 59 -7.21 16.49 8.55
N TRP A 60 -7.03 16.99 7.33
CA TRP A 60 -5.77 16.97 6.58
C TRP A 60 -5.28 18.40 6.31
N ASP A 61 -4.07 18.73 6.75
CA ASP A 61 -3.34 19.94 6.38
C ASP A 61 -2.36 19.63 5.25
N GLU A 62 -2.71 20.03 4.02
CA GLU A 62 -1.93 19.76 2.81
C GLU A 62 -0.55 20.43 2.83
N ASP A 63 -0.43 21.63 3.39
CA ASP A 63 0.82 22.40 3.35
C ASP A 63 1.90 21.77 4.25
N ASN A 64 1.46 21.17 5.35
CA ASN A 64 2.32 20.66 6.40
C ASN A 64 2.31 19.13 6.53
N TRP A 65 1.44 18.44 5.79
CA TRP A 65 1.15 17.01 5.89
C TRP A 65 0.80 16.58 7.32
N LEU A 66 -0.18 17.28 7.91
CA LEU A 66 -0.69 16.96 9.24
C LEU A 66 -2.03 16.24 9.12
N LEU A 67 -2.10 15.05 9.70
CA LEU A 67 -3.35 14.31 9.84
C LEU A 67 -3.77 14.34 11.30
N THR A 68 -4.92 14.96 11.57
CA THR A 68 -5.35 15.31 12.92
C THR A 68 -6.73 14.76 13.21
N THR A 69 -6.88 14.00 14.30
CA THR A 69 -8.16 13.50 14.80
C THR A 69 -8.56 14.17 16.10
N THR A 70 -9.88 14.37 16.29
CA THR A 70 -10.48 14.75 17.58
C THR A 70 -11.19 13.60 18.29
N ASN A 71 -11.18 12.39 17.70
CA ASN A 71 -11.87 11.23 18.26
C ASN A 71 -10.89 10.37 19.06
N LEU A 72 -11.26 10.05 20.30
CA LEU A 72 -10.51 9.15 21.18
C LEU A 72 -11.15 7.75 21.16
N GLU A 73 -10.45 6.78 20.59
CA GLU A 73 -10.87 5.38 20.53
C GLU A 73 -9.81 4.47 21.17
N GLN A 74 -9.88 4.23 22.48
CA GLN A 74 -9.00 3.26 23.16
C GLN A 74 -9.50 1.83 22.96
N GLY A 75 -8.58 0.86 23.07
CA GLY A 75 -8.87 -0.58 23.06
C GLY A 75 -9.06 -1.18 21.67
N ARG A 76 -8.62 -0.47 20.61
CA ARG A 76 -8.83 -0.86 19.20
C ARG A 76 -7.56 -0.69 18.37
N PHE A 77 -7.10 -1.74 17.71
CA PHE A 77 -5.90 -1.67 16.88
C PHE A 77 -5.94 -0.61 15.78
N GLN A 78 -7.12 -0.34 15.19
CA GLN A 78 -7.27 0.62 14.09
C GLN A 78 -6.83 2.04 14.48
N SER A 79 -6.98 2.38 15.77
CA SER A 79 -6.71 3.70 16.32
C SER A 79 -5.25 3.94 16.69
N ARG A 80 -4.42 2.88 16.70
CA ARG A 80 -3.04 2.93 17.20
C ARG A 80 -2.15 3.75 16.30
N GLY A 81 -1.24 4.51 16.92
CA GLY A 81 -0.15 5.16 16.20
C GLY A 81 1.02 4.21 15.99
N SER A 82 1.55 4.12 14.77
CA SER A 82 2.73 3.30 14.42
C SER A 82 3.93 4.20 14.14
N MET A 83 5.12 3.89 14.67
CA MET A 83 6.35 4.66 14.50
C MET A 83 7.57 3.74 14.36
N ALA A 84 8.39 3.97 13.33
CA ALA A 84 9.65 3.25 13.14
C ALA A 84 10.74 4.12 12.48
N ASN A 85 11.99 3.64 12.46
CA ASN A 85 13.10 4.32 11.77
C ASN A 85 13.99 3.37 10.93
N GLY A 86 13.48 2.18 10.61
CA GLY A 86 14.20 1.11 9.93
C GLY A 86 15.03 0.21 10.85
N TYR A 87 15.06 0.50 12.15
CA TYR A 87 15.69 -0.35 13.15
C TYR A 87 14.81 -0.54 14.38
N LEU A 88 14.45 0.53 15.08
CA LEU A 88 13.48 0.52 16.17
C LEU A 88 12.07 0.70 15.60
N GLY A 89 11.11 -0.05 16.12
CA GLY A 89 9.70 0.13 15.83
C GLY A 89 8.81 -0.06 17.05
N ILE A 90 7.68 0.65 17.04
CA ILE A 90 6.67 0.63 18.10
C ILE A 90 5.30 1.00 17.53
N ASN A 91 4.23 0.43 18.05
CA ASN A 91 2.92 1.06 18.01
C ASN A 91 2.41 1.38 19.43
N VAL A 92 1.49 2.33 19.52
CA VAL A 92 1.10 2.97 20.79
C VAL A 92 -0.40 3.24 20.84
N ALA A 93 -0.93 3.33 22.06
CA ALA A 93 -2.34 3.61 22.32
C ALA A 93 -2.84 4.92 21.68
N SER A 94 -4.15 5.01 21.48
CA SER A 94 -4.76 6.25 20.95
C SER A 94 -4.71 7.42 21.94
N VAL A 95 -4.59 7.16 23.25
CA VAL A 95 -4.56 8.18 24.31
C VAL A 95 -3.15 8.69 24.64
N GLY A 96 -2.09 8.05 24.13
CA GLY A 96 -0.71 8.43 24.45
C GLY A 96 0.30 7.34 24.11
N PRO A 97 1.58 7.52 24.50
CA PRO A 97 2.68 6.64 24.11
C PRO A 97 2.70 5.31 24.89
N PHE A 98 1.54 4.81 25.32
CA PHE A 98 1.41 3.69 26.26
C PHE A 98 1.25 2.35 25.54
N PHE A 99 1.54 1.28 26.28
CA PHE A 99 1.14 -0.07 25.91
C PHE A 99 -0.37 -0.23 26.05
N GLU A 100 -1.03 -0.91 25.11
CA GLU A 100 -2.47 -1.15 25.09
C GLU A 100 -2.80 -2.55 24.54
N MET A 101 -3.88 -3.15 25.03
CA MET A 101 -4.46 -4.38 24.48
C MET A 101 -5.85 -4.09 23.90
N ASP A 102 -6.23 -4.82 22.86
CA ASP A 102 -7.57 -4.71 22.32
C ASP A 102 -8.61 -5.34 23.24
N GLN A 103 -9.82 -4.77 23.23
CA GLN A 103 -10.96 -5.23 24.03
C GLN A 103 -12.14 -5.57 23.12
N ALA A 104 -12.73 -6.74 23.32
CA ALA A 104 -13.87 -7.20 22.51
C ALA A 104 -15.10 -6.29 22.67
N GLU A 105 -15.30 -5.73 23.88
CA GLU A 105 -16.41 -4.80 24.17
C GLU A 105 -16.28 -3.48 23.40
N ASP A 106 -15.05 -3.09 23.09
CA ASP A 106 -14.80 -1.96 22.21
C ASP A 106 -15.00 -2.37 20.74
N GLY A 107 -15.36 -3.59 20.34
CA GLY A 107 -15.78 -3.90 18.95
C GLY A 107 -14.64 -4.04 17.95
N GLY A 108 -13.46 -4.48 18.40
CA GLY A 108 -12.33 -4.89 17.57
C GLY A 108 -12.06 -6.39 17.63
N ASP A 109 -11.40 -6.90 16.61
CA ASP A 109 -10.78 -8.22 16.64
C ASP A 109 -9.68 -8.25 17.71
N VAL A 110 -9.79 -9.16 18.68
CA VAL A 110 -8.83 -9.30 19.79
C VAL A 110 -7.73 -10.33 19.49
N ILE A 111 -7.78 -10.94 18.30
CA ILE A 111 -6.85 -11.96 17.84
C ILE A 111 -6.07 -11.41 16.63
N SER A 112 -4.79 -11.73 16.55
CA SER A 112 -3.94 -11.42 15.40
C SER A 112 -4.12 -12.46 14.30
N GLY A 113 -3.75 -12.10 13.06
CA GLY A 113 -3.85 -13.00 11.92
C GLY A 113 -2.90 -14.21 11.95
N TRP A 114 -2.98 -14.99 10.87
CA TRP A 114 -2.03 -16.06 10.56
C TRP A 114 -0.58 -15.54 10.60
N PRO A 115 0.42 -16.34 11.03
CA PRO A 115 0.32 -17.72 11.53
C PRO A 115 0.18 -17.79 13.06
N LEU A 116 -0.03 -16.64 13.73
CA LEU A 116 0.18 -16.54 15.17
C LEU A 116 -1.08 -16.68 16.01
N TYR A 117 -2.23 -16.18 15.55
CA TYR A 117 -3.49 -16.16 16.34
C TYR A 117 -3.32 -15.70 17.80
N SER A 118 -2.32 -14.85 18.02
CA SER A 118 -1.96 -14.32 19.33
C SER A 118 -2.94 -13.22 19.74
N ARG A 119 -2.94 -12.86 21.03
CA ARG A 119 -3.70 -11.70 21.49
C ARG A 119 -3.20 -10.44 20.78
N ARG A 120 -4.14 -9.65 20.22
CA ARG A 120 -3.86 -8.37 19.61
C ARG A 120 -3.51 -7.32 20.68
N GLN A 121 -2.32 -6.73 20.55
CA GLN A 121 -1.77 -5.76 21.50
C GLN A 121 -0.80 -4.80 20.81
N THR A 122 -0.41 -3.73 21.50
CA THR A 122 0.72 -2.93 21.05
C THR A 122 2.01 -3.75 21.06
N PHE A 123 2.84 -3.56 20.06
CA PHE A 123 4.06 -4.30 19.76
C PHE A 123 5.23 -3.32 19.58
N ALA A 124 6.39 -3.71 20.08
CA ALA A 124 7.65 -3.01 19.87
C ALA A 124 8.71 -4.04 19.51
N THR A 125 9.59 -3.73 18.57
CA THR A 125 10.65 -4.66 18.12
C THR A 125 11.90 -3.91 17.64
N ILE A 126 12.91 -4.70 17.30
CA ILE A 126 14.13 -4.28 16.62
C ILE A 126 14.25 -5.10 15.33
N ALA A 127 14.68 -4.48 14.23
CA ALA A 127 14.93 -5.17 12.98
C ALA A 127 15.86 -6.40 13.15
N GLY A 128 15.51 -7.51 12.49
CA GLY A 128 16.25 -8.77 12.53
C GLY A 128 16.02 -9.64 13.78
N PHE A 129 15.23 -9.16 14.75
CA PHE A 129 15.00 -9.83 16.03
C PHE A 129 13.89 -10.89 15.93
N PHE A 130 14.26 -12.09 15.50
CA PHE A 130 13.37 -13.24 15.34
C PHE A 130 13.77 -14.38 16.27
N ASP A 131 12.78 -15.14 16.74
CA ASP A 131 12.97 -16.38 17.47
C ASP A 131 13.22 -17.58 16.55
N SER A 132 13.26 -18.77 17.16
CA SER A 132 13.19 -20.05 16.46
C SER A 132 12.20 -20.94 17.21
N GLN A 133 11.06 -21.23 16.59
CA GLN A 133 10.04 -22.12 17.14
C GLN A 133 9.76 -23.29 16.19
N ALA A 134 9.59 -24.49 16.73
CA ALA A 134 9.38 -25.70 15.93
C ALA A 134 8.03 -25.69 15.20
N HIS A 135 7.01 -25.11 15.82
CA HIS A 135 5.68 -24.93 15.25
C HIS A 135 5.16 -23.54 15.57
N THR A 136 4.36 -22.97 14.67
CA THR A 136 3.48 -21.83 14.90
C THR A 136 2.05 -22.32 15.19
N ASP A 137 1.11 -21.43 15.49
CA ASP A 137 -0.28 -21.83 15.78
C ASP A 137 -1.02 -22.30 14.51
N SER A 138 -0.52 -21.94 13.33
CA SER A 138 -0.91 -22.49 12.03
C SER A 138 0.23 -22.37 11.04
N ASP A 139 0.29 -23.27 10.08
CA ASP A 139 1.30 -23.30 9.03
C ASP A 139 0.67 -23.57 7.65
N ASN A 140 1.50 -23.62 6.61
CA ASN A 140 1.08 -24.06 5.27
C ASN A 140 1.17 -25.59 5.15
N PHE A 141 2.25 -26.18 5.69
CA PHE A 141 2.48 -27.63 5.67
C PHE A 141 3.12 -28.16 6.96
N ASP A 142 2.31 -28.54 7.94
CA ASP A 142 2.72 -29.03 9.28
C ASP A 142 3.80 -30.13 9.22
N TRP A 143 3.68 -31.05 8.26
CA TRP A 143 4.63 -32.16 8.12
C TRP A 143 6.08 -31.70 7.83
N LEU A 144 6.30 -30.48 7.35
CA LEU A 144 7.64 -29.91 7.14
C LEU A 144 8.33 -29.49 8.44
N ALA A 145 7.61 -29.37 9.56
CA ALA A 145 8.17 -29.00 10.86
C ALA A 145 9.25 -29.99 11.36
N GLN A 146 9.28 -31.21 10.81
CA GLN A 146 10.33 -32.19 11.12
C GLN A 146 11.71 -31.84 10.52
N TYR A 147 11.78 -30.90 9.56
CA TYR A 147 13.01 -30.55 8.82
C TYR A 147 13.59 -29.19 9.19
N GLY A 148 12.96 -28.43 10.09
CA GLY A 148 13.41 -27.10 10.45
C GLY A 148 12.56 -26.44 11.52
N SER A 149 12.79 -25.16 11.76
CA SER A 149 12.01 -24.35 12.67
C SER A 149 11.68 -23.03 11.98
N ASP A 150 10.48 -22.53 12.23
CA ASP A 150 10.06 -21.21 11.75
C ASP A 150 10.74 -20.10 12.56
N SER A 151 10.93 -18.97 11.90
CA SER A 151 11.39 -17.73 12.54
C SER A 151 10.21 -16.79 12.70
N VAL A 152 9.90 -16.39 13.93
CA VAL A 152 8.84 -15.43 14.23
C VAL A 152 9.44 -14.17 14.85
N ILE A 153 8.99 -13.00 14.39
CA ILE A 153 9.46 -11.72 14.92
C ILE A 153 9.19 -11.64 16.42
N SER A 154 10.20 -11.33 17.21
CA SER A 154 10.10 -11.24 18.67
C SER A 154 9.91 -9.80 19.10
N GLY A 155 9.22 -9.62 20.23
CA GLY A 155 9.01 -8.31 20.82
C GLY A 155 10.15 -7.91 21.75
N ILE A 156 10.31 -6.61 21.96
CA ILE A 156 11.09 -6.03 23.07
C ILE A 156 10.14 -5.35 24.06
N PRO A 157 10.58 -5.02 25.29
CA PRO A 157 9.76 -4.24 26.21
C PRO A 157 9.31 -2.91 25.57
N HIS A 158 8.03 -2.58 25.74
CA HIS A 158 7.42 -1.37 25.19
C HIS A 158 8.07 -0.15 25.86
N TRP A 159 8.73 0.65 25.04
CA TRP A 159 9.60 1.70 25.55
C TRP A 159 8.92 3.08 25.59
N GLY A 160 7.66 3.21 25.16
CA GLY A 160 6.99 4.51 25.05
C GLY A 160 6.52 5.11 26.38
N GLY A 161 6.25 4.27 27.39
CA GLY A 161 5.53 4.68 28.61
C GLY A 161 6.19 5.82 29.42
N LEU A 162 5.43 6.90 29.63
CA LEU A 162 5.73 8.02 30.52
C LEU A 162 4.45 8.46 31.24
N VAL A 163 4.22 7.94 32.44
CA VAL A 163 2.95 8.00 33.18
C VAL A 163 2.95 9.17 34.17
N LEU A 164 1.86 9.95 34.20
CA LEU A 164 1.57 10.89 35.29
C LEU A 164 0.77 10.18 36.37
N ASP A 165 1.31 10.09 37.58
CA ASP A 165 0.67 9.52 38.77
C ASP A 165 0.53 10.62 39.83
N ILE A 166 -0.71 11.02 40.13
CA ILE A 166 -1.02 12.07 41.11
C ILE A 166 -1.48 11.48 42.47
N GLY A 167 -1.30 10.19 42.68
CA GLY A 167 -1.67 9.49 43.91
C GLY A 167 -3.15 9.07 43.97
N ASP A 168 -3.50 8.37 45.05
CA ASP A 168 -4.87 7.91 45.36
C ASP A 168 -5.55 7.11 44.22
N GLY A 169 -4.76 6.36 43.46
CA GLY A 169 -5.25 5.56 42.32
C GLY A 169 -5.53 6.37 41.05
N ASN A 170 -5.18 7.65 41.01
CA ASN A 170 -5.33 8.51 39.84
C ASN A 170 -4.01 8.59 39.06
N TYR A 171 -3.96 7.90 37.94
CA TYR A 171 -2.83 7.92 37.01
C TYR A 171 -3.30 7.93 35.56
N LEU A 172 -2.43 8.37 34.65
CA LEU A 172 -2.72 8.47 33.23
C LEU A 172 -1.92 7.43 32.44
N ASP A 173 -2.61 6.38 31.98
CA ASP A 173 -2.10 5.34 31.08
C ASP A 173 -3.13 5.02 29.98
N ALA A 174 -2.94 3.91 29.24
CA ALA A 174 -3.85 3.48 28.19
C ALA A 174 -5.28 3.12 28.68
N THR A 175 -5.46 2.88 29.97
CA THR A 175 -6.74 2.46 30.58
C THR A 175 -7.52 3.62 31.19
N ALA A 176 -7.02 4.85 31.08
CA ALA A 176 -7.70 6.04 31.59
C ALA A 176 -9.14 6.11 31.07
N ASP A 177 -10.08 6.38 31.98
CA ASP A 177 -11.50 6.48 31.64
C ASP A 177 -11.71 7.62 30.63
N LYS A 178 -12.25 7.27 29.45
CA LYS A 178 -12.56 8.20 28.34
C LYS A 178 -13.34 9.43 28.82
N SER A 179 -14.22 9.30 29.82
CA SER A 179 -15.03 10.41 30.37
C SER A 179 -14.22 11.45 31.14
N THR A 180 -13.01 11.10 31.58
CA THR A 180 -12.07 12.01 32.27
C THR A 180 -11.22 12.84 31.30
N ILE A 181 -11.31 12.55 30.00
CA ILE A 181 -10.53 13.19 28.95
C ILE A 181 -11.43 14.09 28.11
N SER A 182 -10.98 15.33 27.88
CA SER A 182 -11.70 16.31 27.07
C SER A 182 -10.75 17.08 26.17
N LYS A 183 -11.30 17.73 25.12
CA LYS A 183 -10.52 18.48 24.11
C LYS A 183 -9.41 17.63 23.49
N PHE A 184 -9.72 16.36 23.24
CA PHE A 184 -8.75 15.43 22.68
C PHE A 184 -8.38 15.82 21.25
N GLN A 185 -7.08 15.76 20.98
CA GLN A 185 -6.50 15.88 19.67
C GLN A 185 -5.30 14.93 19.58
N SER A 186 -5.21 14.16 18.50
CA SER A 186 -3.97 13.49 18.11
C SER A 186 -3.59 13.86 16.70
N THR A 187 -2.31 14.15 16.47
CA THR A 187 -1.79 14.64 15.19
C THR A 187 -0.58 13.84 14.79
N TYR A 188 -0.61 13.33 13.56
CA TYR A 188 0.53 12.74 12.89
C TYR A 188 1.12 13.77 11.92
N ASP A 189 2.39 14.15 12.11
CA ASP A 189 3.13 15.06 11.21
C ASP A 189 4.07 14.23 10.34
N PHE A 190 3.66 13.96 9.10
CA PHE A 190 4.43 13.14 8.17
C PHE A 190 5.67 13.85 7.60
N LYS A 191 5.70 15.20 7.62
CA LYS A 191 6.90 15.95 7.24
C LYS A 191 7.99 15.85 8.30
N ALA A 192 7.59 15.78 9.57
CA ALA A 192 8.49 15.75 10.71
C ALA A 192 8.75 14.34 11.26
N GLY A 193 7.87 13.36 10.99
CA GLY A 193 7.92 12.02 11.57
C GLY A 193 7.56 11.98 13.05
N ILE A 194 6.53 12.73 13.46
CA ILE A 194 6.17 12.93 14.87
C ILE A 194 4.71 12.59 15.09
N LEU A 195 4.45 11.81 16.15
CA LEU A 195 3.12 11.59 16.67
C LEU A 195 2.92 12.43 17.95
N GLN A 196 1.83 13.22 17.98
CA GLN A 196 1.48 14.07 19.11
C GLN A 196 0.08 13.74 19.64
N TRP A 197 -0.09 13.88 20.95
CA TRP A 197 -1.38 13.92 21.62
C TRP A 197 -1.49 15.20 22.43
N ALA A 198 -2.65 15.83 22.43
CA ALA A 198 -2.96 16.99 23.25
C ALA A 198 -4.39 16.87 23.80
N TYR A 199 -4.56 16.95 25.12
CA TYR A 199 -5.88 16.86 25.75
C TYR A 199 -5.88 17.43 27.16
N GLN A 200 -7.07 17.57 27.75
CA GLN A 200 -7.26 17.88 29.15
C GLN A 200 -7.73 16.63 29.90
N TRP A 201 -6.94 16.16 30.86
CA TRP A 201 -7.28 15.07 31.77
C TRP A 201 -7.77 15.63 33.12
N THR A 202 -8.93 15.17 33.57
CA THR A 202 -9.54 15.56 34.86
C THR A 202 -9.84 14.29 35.66
N PRO A 203 -8.91 13.87 36.54
CA PRO A 203 -9.02 12.62 37.30
C PRO A 203 -10.29 12.56 38.16
N GLN A 204 -10.87 11.36 38.32
CA GLN A 204 -12.11 11.19 39.07
C GLN A 204 -11.94 11.64 40.54
N GLY A 205 -12.90 12.42 41.04
CA GLY A 205 -12.89 12.90 42.42
C GLY A 205 -11.90 14.03 42.73
N ASN A 206 -11.03 14.41 41.79
CA ASN A 206 -10.11 15.54 41.93
C ASN A 206 -10.73 16.84 41.37
N LYS A 207 -10.38 17.99 41.96
CA LYS A 207 -10.77 19.33 41.46
C LYS A 207 -9.74 19.92 40.49
N SER A 208 -8.57 19.31 40.36
CA SER A 208 -7.50 19.75 39.46
C SER A 208 -7.62 19.07 38.11
N SER A 209 -7.35 19.83 37.04
CA SER A 209 -7.28 19.34 35.67
C SER A 209 -5.88 19.59 35.11
N PHE A 210 -5.44 18.71 34.23
CA PHE A 210 -4.10 18.73 33.66
C PHE A 210 -4.21 18.80 32.14
N GLN A 211 -3.65 19.84 31.53
CA GLN A 211 -3.44 19.85 30.09
C GLN A 211 -2.19 19.02 29.81
N ILE A 212 -2.36 17.97 29.02
CA ILE A 212 -1.33 17.00 28.69
C ILE A 212 -0.97 17.16 27.23
N THR A 213 0.32 17.24 26.93
CA THR A 213 0.84 17.08 25.56
C THR A 213 1.94 16.05 25.55
N TYR A 214 1.78 15.00 24.73
CA TYR A 214 2.82 14.00 24.46
C TYR A 214 3.35 14.17 23.03
N ARG A 215 4.66 13.96 22.83
CA ARG A 215 5.30 13.96 21.50
C ARG A 215 6.25 12.76 21.43
N LEU A 216 6.11 11.92 20.41
CA LEU A 216 6.92 10.71 20.24
C LEU A 216 7.56 10.68 18.85
N PHE A 217 8.85 10.35 18.81
CA PHE A 217 9.55 10.03 17.56
C PHE A 217 10.70 9.04 17.74
N THR A 218 10.88 8.18 16.74
CA THR A 218 12.05 7.31 16.54
C THR A 218 13.06 8.07 15.68
N ASN A 219 14.26 8.37 16.18
CA ASN A 219 15.19 9.25 15.49
C ASN A 219 15.59 8.64 14.13
N LYS A 220 15.41 9.39 13.03
CA LYS A 220 15.55 8.86 11.67
C LYS A 220 17.02 8.76 11.24
N LEU A 221 17.89 9.60 11.83
CA LEU A 221 19.35 9.57 11.61
C LEU A 221 20.02 8.62 12.59
N TYR A 222 19.75 8.79 13.88
CA TYR A 222 20.30 7.96 14.94
C TYR A 222 19.36 6.79 15.22
N ILE A 223 19.47 5.74 14.41
CA ILE A 223 18.52 4.61 14.41
C ILE A 223 18.37 3.89 15.76
N ASN A 224 19.38 3.96 16.63
CA ASN A 224 19.35 3.42 17.99
C ASN A 224 18.62 4.31 19.00
N GLN A 225 18.16 5.52 18.63
CA GLN A 225 17.58 6.49 19.55
C GLN A 225 16.07 6.70 19.30
N ALA A 226 15.30 6.84 20.38
CA ALA A 226 13.93 7.36 20.34
C ALA A 226 13.68 8.34 21.48
N VAL A 227 12.66 9.20 21.34
CA VAL A 227 12.35 10.26 22.29
C VAL A 227 10.86 10.30 22.56
N VAL A 228 10.50 10.42 23.85
CA VAL A 228 9.13 10.70 24.31
C VAL A 228 9.17 11.96 25.18
N ASP A 229 8.50 13.01 24.76
CA ASP A 229 8.40 14.28 25.49
C ASP A 229 6.98 14.47 26.02
N MET A 230 6.88 14.89 27.28
CA MET A 230 5.64 15.16 27.97
C MET A 230 5.65 16.58 28.53
N GLU A 231 4.61 17.33 28.24
CA GLU A 231 4.33 18.65 28.83
C GLU A 231 3.02 18.59 29.60
N VAL A 232 3.04 19.08 30.84
CA VAL A 232 1.89 19.12 31.74
C VAL A 232 1.66 20.54 32.24
N VAL A 233 0.43 21.04 32.11
CA VAL A 233 -0.01 22.30 32.73
C VAL A 233 -1.17 22.00 33.67
N SER A 234 -0.95 22.16 34.97
CA SER A 234 -1.99 21.96 35.98
C SER A 234 -2.86 23.21 36.15
N SER A 235 -4.17 23.04 36.39
CA SER A 235 -5.09 24.14 36.70
C SER A 235 -4.96 24.68 38.13
N THR A 236 -4.31 23.94 39.02
CA THR A 236 -4.02 24.35 40.40
C THR A 236 -2.60 23.95 40.77
N ASP A 237 -2.12 24.43 41.91
CA ASP A 237 -0.93 23.82 42.52
C ASP A 237 -1.23 22.36 42.86
N ALA A 238 -0.28 21.47 42.55
CA ALA A 238 -0.41 20.03 42.77
C ALA A 238 0.98 19.40 42.91
N GLU A 239 1.03 18.21 43.52
CA GLU A 239 2.22 17.37 43.57
C GLU A 239 1.88 16.00 42.97
N GLY A 240 2.86 15.34 42.38
CA GLY A 240 2.70 14.02 41.80
C GLY A 240 4.05 13.42 41.42
N MET A 241 4.01 12.33 40.68
CA MET A 241 5.18 11.67 40.13
C MET A 241 5.02 11.51 38.62
N ILE A 242 6.15 11.57 37.92
CA ILE A 242 6.26 11.09 36.54
C ILE A 242 7.04 9.78 36.58
N VAL A 243 6.50 8.75 35.91
CA VAL A 243 7.08 7.40 35.92
C VAL A 243 7.47 6.99 34.51
N ASN A 244 8.77 6.78 34.29
CA ASN A 244 9.33 6.18 33.09
C ASN A 244 9.19 4.67 33.17
N VAL A 245 8.48 4.07 32.21
CA VAL A 245 8.16 2.64 32.19
C VAL A 245 8.75 1.99 30.94
N LEU A 246 9.45 0.88 31.12
CA LEU A 246 9.69 -0.12 30.08
C LEU A 246 8.76 -1.29 30.38
N ASP A 247 7.74 -1.52 29.56
CA ASP A 247 6.69 -2.52 29.83
C ASP A 247 7.03 -3.85 29.14
N GLY A 248 7.27 -4.90 29.93
CA GLY A 248 7.66 -6.21 29.43
C GLY A 248 6.56 -6.99 28.71
N THR A 249 5.31 -6.54 28.73
CA THR A 249 4.18 -7.25 28.10
C THR A 249 4.32 -7.32 26.58
N ALA A 250 4.97 -6.31 25.98
CA ALA A 250 5.26 -6.30 24.55
C ALA A 250 6.39 -7.26 24.15
N ALA A 251 7.19 -7.77 25.10
CA ALA A 251 8.31 -8.67 24.85
C ALA A 251 7.87 -10.12 24.58
N VAL A 252 6.92 -10.29 23.67
CA VAL A 252 6.40 -11.61 23.26
C VAL A 252 7.48 -12.43 22.56
N ARG A 253 7.45 -13.75 22.77
CA ARG A 253 8.43 -14.70 22.19
C ARG A 253 9.88 -14.37 22.55
N THR A 254 10.08 -13.95 23.81
CA THR A 254 11.41 -13.73 24.36
C THR A 254 11.57 -14.29 25.78
N ASP A 255 12.80 -14.65 26.10
CA ASP A 255 13.29 -14.91 27.43
C ASP A 255 13.85 -13.63 28.06
N PHE A 256 13.52 -13.38 29.32
CA PHE A 256 14.12 -12.30 30.10
C PHE A 256 15.59 -12.62 30.44
N ILE A 257 16.47 -11.63 30.31
CA ILE A 257 17.90 -11.76 30.62
C ILE A 257 18.27 -11.01 31.90
N GLU A 258 18.09 -9.69 31.91
CA GLU A 258 18.40 -8.83 33.06
C GLU A 258 17.67 -7.49 32.96
N SER A 259 17.51 -6.82 34.09
CA SER A 259 17.05 -5.44 34.16
C SER A 259 17.72 -4.75 35.35
N GLY A 260 17.89 -3.43 35.28
CA GLY A 260 18.49 -2.69 36.38
C GLY A 260 18.58 -1.20 36.10
N GLU A 261 19.38 -0.53 36.93
CA GLU A 261 19.76 0.86 36.75
C GLU A 261 21.25 0.95 36.45
N ASP A 262 21.60 1.79 35.49
CA ASP A 262 22.97 2.15 35.20
C ASP A 262 23.04 3.61 34.78
N SER A 263 23.94 4.38 35.41
CA SER A 263 24.22 5.76 35.05
C SER A 263 22.98 6.67 35.04
N GLY A 264 22.02 6.40 35.94
CA GLY A 264 20.77 7.16 36.09
C GLY A 264 19.65 6.76 35.12
N ALA A 265 19.90 5.83 34.20
CA ALA A 265 18.89 5.25 33.31
C ALA A 265 18.46 3.86 33.79
N ILE A 266 17.20 3.50 33.56
CA ILE A 266 16.74 2.10 33.67
C ILE A 266 17.06 1.36 32.39
N TYR A 267 17.28 0.05 32.50
CA TYR A 267 17.45 -0.83 31.36
C TYR A 267 16.78 -2.18 31.57
N THR A 268 16.47 -2.83 30.45
CA THR A 268 15.98 -4.21 30.41
C THR A 268 16.56 -4.91 29.17
N ALA A 269 16.76 -6.21 29.27
CA ALA A 269 17.34 -7.04 28.23
C ALA A 269 16.55 -8.32 28.06
N VAL A 270 16.28 -8.65 26.80
CA VAL A 270 15.53 -9.83 26.39
C VAL A 270 16.24 -10.55 25.24
N ARG A 271 15.88 -11.81 25.04
CA ARG A 271 16.45 -12.68 24.02
C ARG A 271 15.33 -13.42 23.29
N PRO A 272 15.36 -13.55 21.95
CA PRO A 272 14.37 -14.34 21.24
C PRO A 272 14.41 -15.81 21.67
N ASN A 273 13.24 -16.42 21.80
CA ASN A 273 13.13 -17.84 22.17
C ASN A 273 13.96 -18.71 21.21
N GLY A 274 14.70 -19.69 21.73
CA GLY A 274 15.49 -20.60 20.89
C GLY A 274 16.76 -20.00 20.26
N ILE A 275 17.04 -18.69 20.41
CA ILE A 275 18.24 -18.04 19.84
C ILE A 275 19.19 -17.55 20.96
N ALA A 276 20.03 -18.46 21.47
CA ALA A 276 20.88 -18.24 22.64
C ALA A 276 21.93 -17.12 22.49
N ASN A 277 22.38 -16.83 21.27
CA ASN A 277 23.43 -15.85 21.00
C ASN A 277 22.89 -14.45 20.66
N VAL A 278 21.57 -14.26 20.70
CA VAL A 278 20.96 -12.96 20.45
C VAL A 278 20.49 -12.32 21.75
N THR A 279 20.76 -11.03 21.93
CA THR A 279 20.24 -10.27 23.08
C THR A 279 20.01 -8.83 22.65
N ALA A 280 18.83 -8.30 22.97
CA ALA A 280 18.49 -6.89 22.80
C ALA A 280 18.51 -6.18 24.15
N TYR A 281 19.07 -4.97 24.18
CA TYR A 281 19.08 -4.08 25.32
C TYR A 281 18.30 -2.82 25.00
N ILE A 282 17.41 -2.43 25.92
CA ILE A 282 16.67 -1.17 25.88
C ILE A 282 17.01 -0.38 27.14
N TYR A 283 17.54 0.83 26.94
CA TYR A 283 17.83 1.81 27.99
C TYR A 283 16.86 2.97 27.89
N ALA A 284 16.46 3.53 29.02
CA ALA A 284 15.65 4.74 29.10
C ALA A 284 16.13 5.66 30.22
N GLY A 285 16.65 6.83 29.82
CA GLY A 285 16.95 7.94 30.73
C GLY A 285 15.84 9.00 30.71
N MET A 286 15.74 9.79 31.77
CA MET A 286 14.81 10.93 31.87
C MET A 286 15.57 12.22 32.17
N ASP A 287 15.05 13.33 31.66
CA ASP A 287 15.42 14.70 32.05
C ASP A 287 14.14 15.54 32.21
N GLY A 288 14.22 16.64 32.95
CA GLY A 288 13.05 17.45 33.28
C GLY A 288 13.36 18.92 33.52
N SER A 289 12.32 19.75 33.42
CA SER A 289 12.38 21.16 33.84
C SER A 289 12.67 21.31 35.34
N SER A 290 12.97 22.52 35.79
CA SER A 290 13.35 22.81 37.19
C SER A 290 12.36 22.35 38.26
N ASP A 291 11.11 22.08 37.89
CA ASP A 291 10.03 21.65 38.77
C ASP A 291 9.97 20.12 38.97
N VAL A 292 10.86 19.39 38.27
CA VAL A 292 11.05 17.93 38.35
C VAL A 292 12.26 17.65 39.22
N ASP A 293 12.06 16.97 40.34
CA ASP A 293 13.17 16.65 41.26
C ASP A 293 13.90 15.40 40.79
N MET A 294 14.86 15.55 39.89
CA MET A 294 15.68 14.43 39.41
C MET A 294 16.48 13.73 40.53
N SER A 295 16.69 14.38 41.69
CA SER A 295 17.35 13.74 42.83
C SER A 295 16.45 12.77 43.60
N SER A 296 15.13 12.84 43.38
CA SER A 296 14.13 11.91 43.91
C SER A 296 13.99 10.62 43.10
N ALA A 297 14.73 10.50 41.99
CA ALA A 297 14.70 9.34 41.10
C ALA A 297 14.91 8.02 41.86
N LYS A 298 13.95 7.11 41.72
CA LYS A 298 13.98 5.78 42.36
C LYS A 298 13.20 4.77 41.54
N LEU A 299 13.58 3.49 41.64
CA LEU A 299 12.80 2.41 41.06
C LEU A 299 11.39 2.37 41.62
N ALA A 300 10.41 2.25 40.73
CA ALA A 300 9.00 2.15 41.04
C ALA A 300 8.54 0.69 40.89
N PHE A 301 8.11 0.09 42.00
CA PHE A 301 7.61 -1.29 42.06
C PHE A 301 6.13 -1.31 42.45
N ASN A 302 5.42 -2.37 42.08
CA ASN A 302 4.02 -2.62 42.46
C ASN A 302 3.05 -1.48 42.09
N LYS A 303 3.36 -0.75 41.02
CA LYS A 303 2.44 0.25 40.44
C LYS A 303 1.44 -0.46 39.53
N PRO A 304 0.16 -0.04 39.50
CA PRO A 304 -0.87 -0.73 38.73
C PRO A 304 -0.65 -0.70 37.21
N TYR A 305 0.09 0.30 36.73
CA TYR A 305 0.46 0.50 35.32
C TYR A 305 1.88 -0.03 34.98
N VAL A 306 2.51 -0.80 35.89
CA VAL A 306 3.77 -1.50 35.61
C VAL A 306 3.46 -2.99 35.57
N SER A 307 3.63 -3.59 34.38
CA SER A 307 3.36 -5.02 34.17
C SER A 307 4.14 -5.92 35.12
N THR A 308 3.53 -7.06 35.47
CA THR A 308 4.16 -8.12 36.27
C THR A 308 5.15 -8.97 35.47
N ASN A 309 5.29 -8.74 34.16
CA ASN A 309 6.29 -9.39 33.34
C ASN A 309 7.71 -9.07 33.86
N ALA A 310 8.57 -10.07 33.95
CA ALA A 310 9.93 -9.96 34.51
C ALA A 310 10.84 -8.96 33.78
N SER A 311 10.56 -8.67 32.50
CA SER A 311 11.29 -7.67 31.71
C SER A 311 10.78 -6.24 31.91
N SER A 312 9.77 -6.03 32.76
CA SER A 312 9.26 -4.71 33.09
C SER A 312 10.10 -4.03 34.16
N ILE A 313 10.40 -2.75 33.95
CA ILE A 313 11.11 -1.92 34.92
C ILE A 313 10.63 -0.48 34.81
N ALA A 314 10.57 0.21 35.95
CA ALA A 314 10.10 1.59 36.00
C ALA A 314 10.90 2.42 37.01
N GLN A 315 11.00 3.72 36.72
CA GLN A 315 11.65 4.71 37.59
C GLN A 315 10.74 5.92 37.73
N SER A 316 10.50 6.36 38.97
CA SER A 316 9.68 7.51 39.30
C SER A 316 10.54 8.71 39.72
N VAL A 317 10.11 9.91 39.34
CA VAL A 317 10.60 11.19 39.87
C VAL A 317 9.43 12.02 40.40
N ASP A 318 9.63 12.69 41.53
CA ASP A 318 8.67 13.59 42.14
C ASP A 318 8.61 14.92 41.34
N VAL A 319 7.40 15.46 41.19
CA VAL A 319 7.14 16.67 40.40
C VAL A 319 6.20 17.60 41.15
N LYS A 320 6.52 18.90 41.10
CA LYS A 320 5.66 19.96 41.64
C LYS A 320 5.05 20.77 40.51
N PHE A 321 3.73 20.81 40.46
CA PHE A 321 3.00 21.63 39.49
C PHE A 321 2.58 22.94 40.14
N GLN A 322 2.90 24.04 39.47
CA GLN A 322 2.36 25.36 39.79
C GLN A 322 1.22 25.66 38.82
N ALA A 323 0.13 26.23 39.31
CA ALA A 323 -1.04 26.53 38.50
C ALA A 323 -0.66 27.35 37.23
N GLY A 324 -1.02 26.84 36.06
CA GLY A 324 -0.78 27.49 34.76
C GLY A 324 0.66 27.48 34.25
N LYS A 325 1.62 26.91 35.00
CA LYS A 325 3.02 26.80 34.56
C LYS A 325 3.26 25.44 33.88
N PRO A 326 3.85 25.40 32.68
CA PRO A 326 4.21 24.14 32.03
C PRO A 326 5.39 23.47 32.73
N VAL A 327 5.24 22.19 33.01
CA VAL A 327 6.31 21.28 33.42
C VAL A 327 6.61 20.34 32.27
N ARG A 328 7.87 20.21 31.88
CA ARG A 328 8.31 19.29 30.82
C ARG A 328 9.17 18.18 31.38
N VAL A 329 8.94 16.95 30.92
CA VAL A 329 9.77 15.76 31.15
C VAL A 329 10.02 15.09 29.80
N THR A 330 11.28 14.79 29.50
CA THR A 330 11.68 14.10 28.28
C THR A 330 12.38 12.79 28.63
N LYS A 331 11.90 11.70 28.02
CA LYS A 331 12.49 10.37 28.07
C LYS A 331 13.31 10.12 26.80
N TYR A 332 14.53 9.63 26.97
CA TYR A 332 15.45 9.29 25.89
C TYR A 332 15.72 7.79 25.92
N VAL A 333 15.39 7.12 24.83
CA VAL A 333 15.51 5.67 24.67
C VAL A 333 16.71 5.34 23.80
N GLY A 334 17.50 4.37 24.22
CA GLY A 334 18.56 3.76 23.43
C GLY A 334 18.30 2.26 23.29
N GLY A 335 18.34 1.74 22.06
CA GLY A 335 18.08 0.33 21.78
C GLY A 335 19.10 -0.27 20.83
N ALA A 336 19.56 -1.49 21.12
CA ALA A 336 20.46 -2.23 20.25
C ALA A 336 20.36 -3.75 20.50
N SER A 337 20.66 -4.53 19.47
CA SER A 337 20.74 -6.00 19.52
C SER A 337 22.06 -6.51 18.96
N THR A 338 22.46 -7.70 19.40
CA THR A 338 23.64 -8.42 18.90
C THR A 338 23.59 -8.73 17.40
N ASP A 339 22.40 -8.68 16.78
CA ASP A 339 22.25 -8.89 15.33
C ASP A 339 22.87 -7.76 14.51
N ALA A 340 22.88 -6.54 15.04
CA ALA A 340 23.47 -5.38 14.38
C ALA A 340 24.79 -4.92 15.04
N PHE A 341 24.95 -5.13 16.35
CA PHE A 341 26.05 -4.54 17.12
C PHE A 341 26.75 -5.58 17.99
N VAL A 342 28.09 -5.59 17.97
CA VAL A 342 28.90 -6.57 18.74
C VAL A 342 28.68 -6.44 20.25
N ASP A 343 28.53 -5.22 20.77
CA ASP A 343 28.25 -4.93 22.18
C ASP A 343 26.96 -4.09 22.29
N PRO A 344 25.78 -4.72 22.23
CA PRO A 344 24.51 -4.00 22.21
C PRO A 344 24.22 -3.29 23.54
N LYS A 345 24.70 -3.82 24.68
CA LYS A 345 24.50 -3.16 25.99
C LYS A 345 25.17 -1.80 26.00
N SER A 346 26.43 -1.75 25.57
CA SER A 346 27.22 -0.51 25.50
C SER A 346 26.65 0.46 24.47
N VAL A 347 26.22 -0.01 23.29
CA VAL A 347 25.58 0.84 22.28
C VAL A 347 24.28 1.44 22.81
N ALA A 348 23.35 0.63 23.32
CA ALA A 348 22.07 1.12 23.82
C ALA A 348 22.25 2.14 24.96
N GLN A 349 23.16 1.88 25.89
CA GLN A 349 23.49 2.81 26.98
C GLN A 349 24.07 4.13 26.46
N GLN A 350 25.06 4.08 25.55
CA GLN A 350 25.72 5.27 25.02
C GLN A 350 24.76 6.12 24.20
N GLU A 351 23.88 5.50 23.40
CA GLU A 351 22.92 6.20 22.56
C GLU A 351 21.81 6.87 23.39
N ALA A 352 21.31 6.21 24.45
CA ALA A 352 20.39 6.84 25.40
C ALA A 352 21.04 8.07 26.08
N ALA A 353 22.29 7.92 26.54
CA ALA A 353 23.04 8.99 27.18
C ALA A 353 23.38 10.14 26.20
N ALA A 354 23.70 9.82 24.95
CA ALA A 354 23.99 10.81 23.90
C ALA A 354 22.73 11.61 23.54
N ALA A 355 21.58 10.93 23.38
CA ALA A 355 20.30 11.58 23.14
C ALA A 355 19.91 12.52 24.30
N MET A 356 20.10 12.07 25.55
CA MET A 356 19.86 12.88 26.74
C MET A 356 20.79 14.10 26.81
N LYS A 357 22.09 13.91 26.52
CA LYS A 357 23.07 15.02 26.45
C LYS A 357 22.75 16.03 25.34
N ASN A 358 22.20 15.57 24.22
CA ASN A 358 21.74 16.43 23.14
C ASN A 358 20.52 17.26 23.54
N GLY A 359 19.63 16.66 24.34
CA GLY A 359 18.36 17.25 24.72
C GLY A 359 17.33 17.22 23.59
N TYR A 360 16.06 17.44 23.93
CA TYR A 360 14.92 17.34 23.03
C TYR A 360 15.11 18.12 21.71
N ALA A 361 15.48 19.39 21.80
CA ALA A 361 15.55 20.27 20.63
C ALA A 361 16.59 19.85 19.59
N LYS A 362 17.75 19.32 20.01
CA LYS A 362 18.78 18.85 19.08
C LYS A 362 18.41 17.49 18.48
N SER A 363 17.86 16.59 19.30
CA SER A 363 17.39 15.27 18.84
C SER A 363 16.24 15.40 17.84
N LEU A 364 15.30 16.33 18.09
CA LEU A 364 14.23 16.68 17.16
C LEU A 364 14.80 17.25 15.85
N ARG A 365 15.76 18.18 15.94
CA ARG A 365 16.34 18.80 14.74
C ARG A 365 17.07 17.78 13.87
N SER A 366 17.84 16.85 14.44
CA SER A 366 18.50 15.81 13.63
C SER A 366 17.49 14.88 12.96
N HIS A 367 16.44 14.48 13.68
CA HIS A 367 15.37 13.64 13.16
C HIS A 367 14.60 14.31 12.01
N VAL A 368 14.13 15.55 12.20
CA VAL A 368 13.38 16.30 11.17
C VAL A 368 14.24 16.60 9.94
N THR A 369 15.54 16.90 10.15
CA THR A 369 16.47 17.13 9.03
C THR A 369 16.63 15.89 8.18
N GLU A 370 16.71 14.71 8.81
CA GLU A 370 16.83 13.46 8.09
C GLU A 370 15.52 13.10 7.37
N TRP A 371 14.34 13.34 7.98
CA TRP A 371 13.07 13.18 7.27
C TRP A 371 12.91 14.11 6.07
N ALA A 372 13.40 15.35 6.15
CA ALA A 372 13.41 16.27 5.00
C ALA A 372 14.33 15.79 3.86
N THR A 373 15.38 15.01 4.19
CA THR A 373 16.28 14.37 3.21
C THR A 373 15.66 13.10 2.63
N VAL A 374 15.06 12.26 3.47
CA VAL A 374 14.51 10.94 3.08
C VAL A 374 13.18 11.05 2.37
N MET A 375 12.35 12.04 2.72
CA MET A 375 11.02 12.26 2.15
C MET A 375 10.83 13.75 1.82
N PRO A 376 11.54 14.28 0.82
CA PRO A 376 11.38 15.67 0.37
C PRO A 376 9.98 15.90 -0.25
N ASP A 377 9.56 17.15 -0.36
CA ASP A 377 8.20 17.50 -0.81
C ASP A 377 7.87 17.00 -2.23
N ASN A 378 8.90 16.80 -3.08
CA ASN A 378 8.73 16.27 -4.44
C ASN A 378 8.83 14.73 -4.52
N SER A 379 8.99 14.00 -3.41
CA SER A 379 9.02 12.54 -3.41
C SER A 379 7.64 11.89 -3.20
N VAL A 380 6.58 12.70 -3.19
CA VAL A 380 5.16 12.27 -3.18
C VAL A 380 4.38 12.97 -4.30
N GLU A 381 3.27 12.37 -4.72
CA GLU A 381 2.35 13.00 -5.66
C GLU A 381 1.71 14.25 -5.05
N SER A 382 1.40 15.23 -5.91
CA SER A 382 0.57 16.38 -5.53
C SER A 382 -0.62 16.52 -6.48
N TYR A 383 -1.81 16.54 -5.89
CA TYR A 383 -3.09 16.77 -6.57
C TYR A 383 -3.52 18.25 -6.51
N ALA A 384 -2.71 19.10 -5.88
CA ALA A 384 -3.02 20.50 -5.68
C ALA A 384 -2.88 21.30 -6.99
N PHE A 385 -3.74 22.29 -7.17
CA PHE A 385 -3.65 23.19 -8.32
C PHE A 385 -2.34 23.99 -8.26
N PRO A 386 -1.54 24.03 -9.34
CA PRO A 386 -0.23 24.70 -9.32
C PRO A 386 -0.33 26.22 -9.15
N GLN A 387 -1.50 26.82 -9.37
CA GLN A 387 -1.69 28.28 -9.27
C GLN A 387 -1.80 28.79 -7.83
N ASN A 388 -2.36 27.98 -6.92
CA ASN A 388 -2.71 28.42 -5.57
C ASN A 388 -2.41 27.38 -4.47
N GLY A 389 -2.01 26.15 -4.82
CA GLY A 389 -1.71 25.09 -3.87
C GLY A 389 -2.95 24.45 -3.20
N THR A 390 -4.17 24.76 -3.66
CA THR A 390 -5.39 24.16 -3.08
C THR A 390 -5.72 22.84 -3.75
N LEU A 391 -6.25 21.87 -3.00
CA LEU A 391 -6.82 20.65 -3.55
C LEU A 391 -8.18 20.95 -4.23
N PRO A 392 -8.54 20.21 -5.29
CA PRO A 392 -9.92 20.16 -5.79
C PRO A 392 -10.91 19.86 -4.66
N ALA A 393 -12.08 20.50 -4.70
CA ALA A 393 -13.17 20.24 -3.76
C ALA A 393 -13.88 18.91 -4.07
N ASP A 394 -13.13 17.81 -3.92
CA ASP A 394 -13.55 16.44 -4.17
C ASP A 394 -12.93 15.55 -3.08
N MET A 395 -13.77 14.85 -2.33
CA MET A 395 -13.32 14.01 -1.22
C MET A 395 -12.41 12.86 -1.68
N HIS A 396 -12.64 12.32 -2.87
CA HIS A 396 -11.78 11.27 -3.42
C HIS A 396 -10.37 11.80 -3.72
N ILE A 397 -10.27 13.03 -4.20
CA ILE A 397 -8.98 13.69 -4.44
C ILE A 397 -8.28 14.06 -3.13
N ILE A 398 -9.04 14.51 -2.12
CA ILE A 398 -8.49 14.76 -0.78
C ILE A 398 -7.93 13.46 -0.19
N ASP A 399 -8.68 12.36 -0.23
CA ASP A 399 -8.20 11.06 0.24
C ASP A 399 -6.99 10.58 -0.57
N SER A 400 -6.96 10.80 -1.90
CA SER A 400 -5.80 10.46 -2.75
C SER A 400 -4.54 11.26 -2.38
N ALA A 401 -4.69 12.54 -1.99
CA ALA A 401 -3.59 13.37 -1.52
C ALA A 401 -3.03 12.87 -0.17
N VAL A 402 -3.92 12.49 0.76
CA VAL A 402 -3.51 11.86 2.04
C VAL A 402 -2.75 10.56 1.77
N ILE A 403 -3.30 9.67 0.94
CA ILE A 403 -2.73 8.36 0.63
C ILE A 403 -1.37 8.44 -0.08
N ALA A 404 -1.17 9.43 -0.97
CA ALA A 404 0.14 9.66 -1.58
C ALA A 404 1.25 9.89 -0.54
N VAL A 405 0.92 10.63 0.53
CA VAL A 405 1.84 10.88 1.64
C VAL A 405 1.96 9.66 2.56
N THR A 406 0.84 9.10 3.02
CA THR A 406 0.86 8.01 4.01
C THR A 406 1.49 6.74 3.47
N ASN A 407 1.22 6.36 2.21
CA ASN A 407 1.86 5.20 1.58
C ASN A 407 3.38 5.33 1.59
N THR A 408 3.89 6.47 1.13
CA THR A 408 5.33 6.73 1.06
C THR A 408 5.96 6.74 2.46
N TYR A 409 5.32 7.41 3.42
CA TYR A 409 5.81 7.48 4.79
C TYR A 409 5.86 6.11 5.47
N TYR A 410 4.79 5.31 5.40
CA TYR A 410 4.71 4.02 6.10
C TYR A 410 5.68 2.99 5.53
N LEU A 411 6.03 3.07 4.26
CA LEU A 411 7.13 2.28 3.68
C LEU A 411 8.48 2.81 4.17
N LEU A 412 8.72 4.12 4.10
CA LEU A 412 10.00 4.73 4.48
C LEU A 412 10.34 4.64 5.97
N GLN A 413 9.36 4.63 6.88
CA GLN A 413 9.65 4.45 8.31
C GLN A 413 10.28 3.07 8.60
N ASN A 414 10.14 2.09 7.72
CA ASN A 414 10.71 0.76 7.82
C ASN A 414 12.10 0.62 7.15
N THR A 415 12.68 1.72 6.65
CA THR A 415 14.01 1.74 6.02
C THR A 415 15.00 2.61 6.79
N ALA A 416 16.29 2.29 6.69
CA ALA A 416 17.37 3.15 7.17
C ALA A 416 17.94 3.92 5.98
N SER A 417 18.16 5.23 6.14
CA SER A 417 18.79 6.02 5.07
C SER A 417 20.28 5.74 4.98
N LYS A 418 20.90 6.13 3.86
CA LYS A 418 22.37 6.07 3.70
C LYS A 418 23.12 6.85 4.77
N ASN A 419 22.60 8.00 5.20
CA ASN A 419 23.18 8.78 6.29
C ASN A 419 23.09 7.99 7.60
N ALA A 420 21.93 7.41 7.91
CA ALA A 420 21.71 6.62 9.11
C ALA A 420 22.60 5.35 9.15
N ILE A 421 22.75 4.64 8.03
CA ILE A 421 23.66 3.49 7.91
C ILE A 421 25.11 3.91 8.19
N LYS A 422 25.53 5.06 7.67
CA LYS A 422 26.87 5.62 7.92
C LYS A 422 27.06 6.02 9.39
N GLU A 423 26.08 6.68 10.00
CA GLU A 423 26.11 7.03 11.42
C GLU A 423 26.15 5.78 12.32
N ALA A 424 25.44 4.71 11.94
CA ALA A 424 25.51 3.40 12.56
C ALA A 424 26.80 2.60 12.22
N ARG A 425 27.81 3.27 11.64
CA ARG A 425 29.12 2.70 11.26
C ARG A 425 29.02 1.48 10.34
N ASN A 426 28.05 1.49 9.43
CA ASN A 426 27.73 0.41 8.50
C ASN A 426 27.39 -0.91 9.21
N ALA A 427 26.74 -0.83 10.38
CA ALA A 427 26.06 -1.99 10.96
C ALA A 427 25.10 -2.63 9.93
N PRO A 428 24.86 -3.94 9.97
CA PRO A 428 24.01 -4.66 9.03
C PRO A 428 22.52 -4.39 9.30
N ILE A 429 22.11 -3.12 9.28
CA ILE A 429 20.75 -2.66 9.56
C ILE A 429 19.95 -2.42 8.28
N ASN A 430 20.42 -2.93 7.14
CA ASN A 430 19.78 -2.75 5.82
C ASN A 430 19.66 -4.09 5.07
N ILE A 431 19.45 -5.19 5.81
CA ILE A 431 19.46 -6.55 5.26
C ILE A 431 18.27 -7.40 5.72
N ASP A 432 17.22 -6.83 6.32
CA ASP A 432 16.07 -7.59 6.85
C ASP A 432 14.75 -7.37 6.07
N SER A 433 14.78 -6.66 4.94
CA SER A 433 13.58 -6.32 4.14
C SER A 433 12.49 -5.57 4.92
N ILE A 434 11.28 -5.48 4.36
CA ILE A 434 10.06 -4.95 4.98
C ILE A 434 9.04 -6.09 5.08
N SER A 435 8.58 -6.39 6.30
CA SER A 435 7.54 -7.39 6.55
C SER A 435 6.14 -6.81 6.30
N VAL A 436 5.13 -7.67 6.20
CA VAL A 436 3.73 -7.27 5.96
C VAL A 436 3.23 -6.22 6.97
N GLY A 437 3.56 -6.42 8.26
CA GLY A 437 3.23 -5.50 9.36
C GLY A 437 4.30 -4.44 9.68
N GLY A 438 5.41 -4.43 8.93
CA GLY A 438 6.60 -3.63 9.25
C GLY A 438 7.19 -3.93 10.63
N LEU A 439 7.84 -2.93 11.23
CA LEU A 439 8.44 -3.00 12.56
C LEU A 439 7.47 -2.59 13.69
N THR A 440 6.17 -2.49 13.40
CA THR A 440 5.16 -1.96 14.35
C THR A 440 4.04 -2.94 14.66
N SER A 441 4.10 -4.17 14.12
CA SER A 441 3.14 -5.24 14.32
C SER A 441 3.82 -6.60 14.16
N ASP A 442 3.28 -7.64 14.80
CA ASP A 442 3.72 -9.02 14.59
C ASP A 442 2.83 -9.80 13.62
N SER A 443 2.00 -9.09 12.85
CA SER A 443 1.21 -9.67 11.75
C SER A 443 2.10 -10.49 10.80
N TYR A 444 1.59 -11.64 10.33
CA TYR A 444 2.34 -12.60 9.52
C TYR A 444 3.68 -13.03 10.14
N ALA A 445 3.75 -13.08 11.47
CA ALA A 445 4.97 -13.39 12.20
C ALA A 445 6.17 -12.49 11.86
N GLY A 446 5.92 -11.31 11.26
CA GLY A 446 6.95 -10.43 10.72
C GLY A 446 7.77 -11.05 9.59
N GLN A 447 7.28 -12.11 8.95
CA GLN A 447 7.98 -12.79 7.87
C GLN A 447 7.96 -11.95 6.58
N ILE A 448 8.93 -12.23 5.71
CA ILE A 448 9.13 -11.58 4.41
C ILE A 448 8.57 -12.47 3.31
N PHE A 449 7.65 -11.91 2.54
CA PHE A 449 6.94 -12.53 1.43
C PHE A 449 7.29 -11.85 0.10
N TRP A 450 6.71 -12.33 -1.00
CA TRP A 450 6.67 -11.62 -2.28
C TRP A 450 6.03 -10.22 -2.19
N ASP A 451 5.23 -9.95 -1.14
CA ASP A 451 4.74 -8.63 -0.72
C ASP A 451 5.81 -7.53 -0.81
N ALA A 452 7.01 -7.83 -0.29
CA ALA A 452 8.11 -6.88 -0.32
C ALA A 452 8.54 -6.59 -1.76
N ASP A 453 8.69 -7.63 -2.59
CA ASP A 453 9.28 -7.57 -3.92
C ASP A 453 8.32 -7.02 -5.01
N VAL A 454 7.03 -7.39 -4.97
CA VAL A 454 6.04 -7.05 -6.01
C VAL A 454 5.15 -5.87 -5.62
N TRP A 455 4.86 -5.72 -4.33
CA TRP A 455 3.84 -4.77 -3.89
C TRP A 455 4.47 -3.53 -3.27
N MET A 456 5.41 -3.69 -2.34
CA MET A 456 6.06 -2.56 -1.67
C MET A 456 7.21 -1.95 -2.49
N GLN A 457 8.05 -2.79 -3.10
CA GLN A 457 9.27 -2.32 -3.74
C GLN A 457 9.04 -1.47 -4.99
N PRO A 458 8.14 -1.79 -5.95
CA PRO A 458 8.09 -1.03 -7.21
C PRO A 458 7.73 0.45 -7.02
N GLY A 459 6.74 0.73 -6.17
CA GLY A 459 6.35 2.10 -5.82
C GLY A 459 7.47 2.87 -5.13
N LEU A 460 8.17 2.21 -4.20
CA LEU A 460 9.26 2.79 -3.41
C LEU A 460 10.54 2.98 -4.24
N THR A 461 11.01 1.95 -4.94
CA THR A 461 12.28 1.96 -5.69
C THR A 461 12.28 2.98 -6.82
N ALA A 462 11.11 3.22 -7.44
CA ALA A 462 10.96 4.24 -8.46
C ALA A 462 11.35 5.64 -7.96
N SER A 463 11.14 5.97 -6.68
CA SER A 463 11.39 7.31 -6.11
C SER A 463 12.50 7.35 -5.06
N HIS A 464 12.78 6.22 -4.39
CA HIS A 464 13.75 6.09 -3.31
C HIS A 464 14.62 4.82 -3.50
N PRO A 465 15.36 4.71 -4.63
CA PRO A 465 16.13 3.51 -4.96
C PRO A 465 17.18 3.13 -3.91
N GLU A 466 17.74 4.10 -3.18
CA GLU A 466 18.67 3.80 -2.06
C GLU A 466 17.94 3.17 -0.86
N ALA A 467 16.72 3.61 -0.55
CA ALA A 467 15.94 3.06 0.57
C ALA A 467 15.38 1.66 0.23
N SER A 468 14.99 1.42 -1.03
CA SER A 468 14.48 0.12 -1.47
C SER A 468 15.52 -0.99 -1.47
N GLN A 469 16.82 -0.65 -1.46
CA GLN A 469 17.91 -1.64 -1.39
C GLN A 469 17.78 -2.58 -0.19
N ARG A 470 17.10 -2.19 0.89
CA ARG A 470 16.82 -3.09 2.03
C ARG A 470 16.20 -4.42 1.60
N ILE A 471 15.32 -4.38 0.61
CA ILE A 471 14.57 -5.52 0.08
C ILE A 471 15.51 -6.42 -0.73
N THR A 472 16.26 -5.84 -1.68
CA THR A 472 17.22 -6.61 -2.49
C THR A 472 18.39 -7.13 -1.67
N ASN A 473 18.89 -6.35 -0.70
CA ASN A 473 19.99 -6.73 0.19
C ASN A 473 19.61 -7.90 1.10
N PHE A 474 18.35 -8.00 1.53
CA PHE A 474 17.86 -9.19 2.23
C PHE A 474 17.95 -10.43 1.33
N ARG A 475 17.50 -10.34 0.07
CA ARG A 475 17.59 -11.47 -0.87
C ARG A 475 19.04 -11.86 -1.14
N VAL A 476 19.94 -10.89 -1.27
CA VAL A 476 21.41 -11.12 -1.35
C VAL A 476 21.92 -11.82 -0.10
N ALA A 477 21.54 -11.37 1.10
CA ALA A 477 21.97 -11.96 2.37
C ALA A 477 21.47 -13.42 2.54
N LYS A 478 20.30 -13.76 1.98
CA LYS A 478 19.75 -15.13 2.03
C LYS A 478 20.14 -16.00 0.84
N TYR A 479 20.86 -15.47 -0.15
CA TYR A 479 21.18 -16.21 -1.37
C TYR A 479 21.95 -17.52 -1.12
N GLY A 480 22.93 -17.50 -0.21
CA GLY A 480 23.65 -18.73 0.16
C GLY A 480 22.73 -19.80 0.76
N GLN A 481 21.73 -19.41 1.57
CA GLN A 481 20.74 -20.35 2.08
C GLN A 481 19.79 -20.83 0.98
N ALA A 482 19.40 -19.97 0.03
CA ALA A 482 18.57 -20.36 -1.11
C ALA A 482 19.25 -21.43 -1.99
N GLN A 483 20.58 -21.39 -2.12
CA GLN A 483 21.34 -22.46 -2.78
C GLN A 483 21.30 -23.76 -1.98
N GLU A 484 21.45 -23.68 -0.66
CA GLU A 484 21.37 -24.84 0.23
C GLU A 484 19.95 -25.47 0.25
N ASN A 485 18.91 -24.65 0.10
CA ASN A 485 17.52 -25.08 0.04
C ASN A 485 17.26 -26.05 -1.12
N ILE A 486 18.04 -26.03 -2.21
CA ILE A 486 17.93 -27.03 -3.29
C ILE A 486 18.09 -28.47 -2.77
N LYS A 487 18.89 -28.68 -1.72
CA LYS A 487 19.09 -30.00 -1.11
C LYS A 487 17.84 -30.53 -0.41
N THR A 488 16.85 -29.68 -0.15
CA THR A 488 15.58 -30.05 0.48
C THR A 488 14.54 -30.57 -0.50
N LYS A 489 14.85 -30.70 -1.80
CA LYS A 489 13.93 -31.20 -2.84
C LYS A 489 13.25 -32.54 -2.53
N TYR A 490 13.83 -33.34 -1.63
CA TYR A 490 13.24 -34.58 -1.16
C TYR A 490 11.89 -34.36 -0.45
N ALA A 491 11.63 -33.15 0.04
CA ALA A 491 10.40 -32.71 0.68
C ALA A 491 9.33 -32.22 -0.31
N GLY A 492 9.43 -32.55 -1.60
CA GLY A 492 8.37 -32.25 -2.56
C GLY A 492 8.30 -33.28 -3.68
N SER A 493 7.39 -33.05 -4.61
CA SER A 493 7.19 -33.84 -5.84
C SER A 493 8.42 -33.83 -6.74
N LYS A 494 9.36 -32.92 -6.49
CA LYS A 494 10.62 -32.74 -7.22
C LYS A 494 11.78 -33.58 -6.69
N ASN A 495 11.53 -34.55 -5.80
CA ASN A 495 12.57 -35.37 -5.16
C ASN A 495 13.53 -36.11 -6.12
N GLN A 496 13.06 -36.43 -7.33
CA GLN A 496 13.83 -37.09 -8.39
C GLN A 496 14.46 -36.12 -9.40
N THR A 497 14.18 -34.81 -9.30
CA THR A 497 14.71 -33.79 -10.21
C THR A 497 16.19 -33.56 -9.92
N ASP A 498 17.07 -33.67 -10.92
CA ASP A 498 18.48 -33.32 -10.76
C ASP A 498 18.67 -31.83 -11.03
N PHE A 499 18.88 -31.05 -9.97
CA PHE A 499 19.07 -29.61 -10.08
C PHE A 499 20.53 -29.30 -10.40
N SER A 500 20.72 -28.43 -11.36
CA SER A 500 22.00 -27.87 -11.74
C SER A 500 22.67 -27.20 -10.53
N PRO A 501 24.01 -27.27 -10.38
CA PRO A 501 24.72 -26.73 -9.22
C PRO A 501 24.52 -25.22 -8.96
N ALA A 502 24.09 -24.48 -9.99
CA ALA A 502 23.83 -23.06 -9.90
C ALA A 502 22.38 -22.72 -9.49
N ALA A 503 21.46 -23.69 -9.37
CA ALA A 503 20.09 -23.42 -8.95
C ALA A 503 20.03 -22.86 -7.51
N ALA A 504 19.05 -22.00 -7.25
CA ALA A 504 18.73 -21.51 -5.91
C ALA A 504 17.21 -21.38 -5.77
N VAL A 505 16.67 -21.74 -4.61
CA VAL A 505 15.24 -21.65 -4.32
C VAL A 505 15.02 -20.91 -2.99
N TYR A 506 14.28 -19.82 -3.06
CA TYR A 506 13.81 -19.08 -1.89
C TYR A 506 12.50 -19.68 -1.37
N PRO A 507 12.31 -19.72 -0.03
CA PRO A 507 11.06 -20.17 0.56
C PRO A 507 9.95 -19.13 0.37
N TRP A 508 8.70 -19.57 0.40
CA TRP A 508 7.51 -18.70 0.33
C TRP A 508 7.53 -17.58 1.38
N THR A 509 7.83 -17.95 2.63
CA THR A 509 8.05 -17.00 3.72
C THR A 509 9.48 -17.09 4.23
N SER A 510 10.06 -15.95 4.58
CA SER A 510 11.45 -15.90 5.02
C SER A 510 11.61 -15.01 6.25
N GLY A 511 12.31 -15.51 7.26
CA GLY A 511 12.70 -14.75 8.45
C GLY A 511 14.21 -14.74 8.64
N ARG A 512 14.66 -15.13 9.83
CA ARG A 512 16.09 -15.10 10.21
C ARG A 512 16.97 -15.95 9.32
N PHE A 513 16.57 -17.19 9.05
CA PHE A 513 17.44 -18.17 8.42
C PHE A 513 17.24 -18.26 6.91
N GLY A 514 16.02 -18.07 6.40
CA GLY A 514 15.69 -18.20 4.98
C GLY A 514 15.71 -19.64 4.46
N ASN A 515 15.61 -20.61 5.37
CA ASN A 515 15.45 -22.03 5.06
C ASN A 515 13.99 -22.37 4.72
N CYS A 516 13.78 -23.50 4.05
CA CYS A 516 12.43 -24.05 3.85
C CYS A 516 11.85 -24.54 5.18
N THR A 517 10.64 -24.12 5.50
CA THR A 517 9.94 -24.44 6.76
C THR A 517 8.46 -24.76 6.53
N ALA A 518 7.71 -25.04 7.60
CA ALA A 518 6.27 -25.32 7.52
C ALA A 518 5.46 -24.09 7.12
N THR A 519 5.83 -22.89 7.58
CA THR A 519 5.22 -21.64 7.08
C THR A 519 5.83 -21.19 5.75
N GLY A 520 7.11 -21.51 5.49
CA GLY A 520 7.83 -21.12 4.27
C GLY A 520 8.27 -22.31 3.42
N PRO A 521 7.35 -23.08 2.80
CA PRO A 521 7.71 -24.16 1.89
C PRO A 521 8.47 -23.64 0.67
N CYS A 522 9.42 -24.43 0.16
CA CYS A 522 10.13 -24.15 -1.09
C CYS A 522 9.63 -24.98 -2.28
N TRP A 523 8.86 -26.04 -2.01
CA TRP A 523 8.44 -27.02 -3.01
C TRP A 523 6.95 -27.23 -2.94
N ASP A 524 6.37 -27.58 -4.09
CA ASP A 524 4.97 -27.90 -4.26
C ASP A 524 3.99 -26.79 -3.83
N TYR A 525 4.43 -25.54 -3.95
CA TYR A 525 3.72 -24.35 -3.49
C TYR A 525 4.00 -23.17 -4.42
N GLU A 526 3.94 -21.94 -3.93
CA GLU A 526 4.09 -20.68 -4.66
C GLU A 526 5.51 -20.43 -5.18
N TYR A 527 5.87 -21.10 -6.29
CA TYR A 527 7.19 -20.98 -6.94
C TYR A 527 7.45 -19.60 -7.56
N HIS A 528 6.40 -18.81 -7.83
CA HIS A 528 6.52 -17.49 -8.47
C HIS A 528 7.38 -16.50 -7.66
N ILE A 529 7.46 -16.65 -6.33
CA ILE A 529 8.29 -15.80 -5.47
C ILE A 529 9.74 -15.67 -5.97
N ASN A 530 10.29 -16.70 -6.62
CA ASN A 530 11.65 -16.66 -7.13
C ASN A 530 11.79 -15.70 -8.34
N GLY A 531 10.81 -15.69 -9.24
CA GLY A 531 10.73 -14.77 -10.37
C GLY A 531 10.37 -13.36 -9.91
N ASP A 532 9.50 -13.23 -8.91
CA ASP A 532 9.15 -11.95 -8.27
C ASP A 532 10.38 -11.24 -7.70
N ILE A 533 11.25 -12.00 -7.00
CA ILE A 533 12.56 -11.52 -6.56
C ILE A 533 13.36 -11.04 -7.78
N GLY A 534 13.39 -11.81 -8.86
CA GLY A 534 14.05 -11.44 -10.11
C GLY A 534 13.58 -10.09 -10.66
N MET A 535 12.27 -9.84 -10.67
CA MET A 535 11.68 -8.56 -11.08
C MET A 535 12.14 -7.42 -10.17
N ALA A 536 12.13 -7.61 -8.85
CA ALA A 536 12.63 -6.62 -7.91
C ALA A 536 14.12 -6.30 -8.13
N LEU A 537 14.96 -7.30 -8.42
CA LEU A 537 16.37 -7.09 -8.74
C LEU A 537 16.56 -6.23 -9.99
N VAL A 538 15.74 -6.45 -11.03
CA VAL A 538 15.74 -5.65 -12.25
C VAL A 538 15.25 -4.23 -11.98
N ASN A 539 14.14 -4.05 -11.26
CA ASN A 539 13.64 -2.72 -10.89
C ASN A 539 14.70 -1.89 -10.14
N GLN A 540 15.41 -2.51 -9.20
CA GLN A 540 16.49 -1.86 -8.45
C GLN A 540 17.64 -1.44 -9.37
N TRP A 541 17.99 -2.25 -10.37
CA TRP A 541 19.02 -1.91 -11.34
C TRP A 541 18.60 -0.77 -12.27
N VAL A 542 17.42 -0.88 -12.88
CA VAL A 542 16.88 0.11 -13.84
C VAL A 542 16.70 1.47 -13.18
N THR A 543 16.30 1.53 -11.92
CA THR A 543 16.11 2.82 -11.21
C THR A 543 17.44 3.40 -10.70
N SER A 544 18.35 2.58 -10.17
CA SER A 544 19.61 3.06 -9.59
C SER A 544 20.72 3.36 -10.60
N GLY A 545 20.70 2.69 -11.77
CA GLY A 545 21.80 2.73 -12.73
C GLY A 545 23.06 1.96 -12.30
N ASP A 546 23.01 1.21 -11.19
CA ASP A 546 24.17 0.52 -10.61
C ASP A 546 24.50 -0.79 -11.36
N ASN A 547 25.14 -0.65 -12.52
CA ASN A 547 25.57 -1.75 -13.38
C ASN A 547 26.53 -2.73 -12.66
N ASP A 548 27.41 -2.22 -11.79
CA ASP A 548 28.42 -3.02 -11.11
C ASP A 548 27.78 -3.91 -10.04
N THR A 549 26.88 -3.35 -9.21
CA THR A 549 26.11 -4.13 -8.24
C THR A 549 25.19 -5.13 -8.91
N PHE A 550 24.51 -4.75 -10.00
CA PHE A 550 23.67 -5.69 -10.73
C PHE A 550 24.49 -6.86 -11.26
N LYS A 551 25.59 -6.60 -11.99
CA LYS A 551 26.44 -7.66 -12.54
C LYS A 551 27.10 -8.52 -11.45
N GLY A 552 27.57 -7.91 -10.37
CA GLY A 552 28.38 -8.57 -9.34
C GLY A 552 27.57 -9.30 -8.27
N SER A 553 26.35 -8.84 -7.97
CA SER A 553 25.59 -9.34 -6.81
C SER A 553 24.15 -9.73 -7.14
N LEU A 554 23.45 -9.02 -8.03
CA LEU A 554 22.02 -9.28 -8.29
C LEU A 554 21.80 -10.29 -9.43
N PHE A 555 22.51 -10.13 -10.55
CA PHE A 555 22.43 -11.01 -11.71
C PHE A 555 22.78 -12.49 -11.39
N PRO A 556 23.77 -12.80 -10.51
CA PRO A 556 23.98 -14.17 -10.08
C PRO A 556 22.71 -14.83 -9.50
N ILE A 557 21.95 -14.10 -8.68
CA ILE A 557 20.68 -14.58 -8.10
C ILE A 557 19.65 -14.79 -9.22
N TYR A 558 19.47 -13.79 -10.09
CA TYR A 558 18.54 -13.87 -11.22
C TYR A 558 18.85 -15.08 -12.12
N ASN A 559 20.12 -15.29 -12.45
CA ASN A 559 20.57 -16.42 -13.27
C ASN A 559 20.36 -17.77 -12.57
N SER A 560 20.50 -17.81 -11.24
CA SER A 560 20.21 -19.00 -10.43
C SER A 560 18.72 -19.34 -10.35
N VAL A 561 17.86 -18.34 -10.32
CA VAL A 561 16.41 -18.53 -10.46
C VAL A 561 16.06 -19.03 -11.86
N ALA A 562 16.63 -18.45 -12.92
CA ALA A 562 16.45 -18.96 -14.29
C ALA A 562 16.89 -20.43 -14.41
N THR A 563 17.99 -20.79 -13.72
CA THR A 563 18.48 -22.17 -13.66
C THR A 563 17.49 -23.08 -12.92
N LEU A 564 16.97 -22.65 -11.76
CA LEU A 564 15.92 -23.37 -11.02
C LEU A 564 14.72 -23.66 -11.92
N TYR A 565 14.21 -22.64 -12.61
CA TYR A 565 13.03 -22.79 -13.47
C TYR A 565 13.26 -23.71 -14.66
N ALA A 566 14.43 -23.61 -15.30
CA ALA A 566 14.80 -24.54 -16.37
C ALA A 566 14.82 -26.00 -15.88
N ASP A 567 15.29 -26.26 -14.67
CA ASP A 567 15.34 -27.60 -14.08
C ASP A 567 13.95 -28.08 -13.60
N LEU A 568 13.05 -27.16 -13.20
CA LEU A 568 11.68 -27.46 -12.76
C LEU A 568 10.73 -27.79 -13.91
N LEU A 569 10.92 -27.15 -15.06
CA LEU A 569 10.04 -27.29 -16.21
C LEU A 569 10.07 -28.71 -16.79
N GLN A 570 8.89 -29.25 -17.04
CA GLN A 570 8.70 -30.56 -17.64
C GLN A 570 8.07 -30.43 -19.01
N ARG A 571 8.47 -31.32 -19.94
CA ARG A 571 7.93 -31.31 -21.29
C ARG A 571 6.55 -31.98 -21.35
N ASN A 572 5.56 -31.23 -21.82
CA ASN A 572 4.21 -31.69 -22.11
C ASN A 572 3.92 -31.56 -23.62
N GLY A 573 4.28 -32.60 -24.38
CA GLY A 573 4.22 -32.58 -25.85
C GLY A 573 5.20 -31.56 -26.44
N SER A 574 4.66 -30.51 -27.06
CA SER A 574 5.45 -29.39 -27.61
C SER A 574 5.63 -28.23 -26.63
N TYR A 575 4.99 -28.28 -25.46
CA TYR A 575 5.04 -27.21 -24.46
C TYR A 575 5.85 -27.61 -23.24
N TRP A 576 6.25 -26.62 -22.44
CA TRP A 576 6.86 -26.75 -21.13
C TRP A 576 5.87 -26.36 -20.05
N THR A 577 5.82 -27.12 -18.95
CA THR A 577 4.87 -26.91 -17.87
C THR A 577 5.54 -27.11 -16.51
N LEU A 578 5.05 -26.37 -15.51
CA LEU A 578 5.25 -26.67 -14.10
C LEU A 578 4.05 -27.44 -13.56
N THR A 579 4.30 -28.36 -12.63
CA THR A 579 3.26 -29.19 -12.00
C THR A 579 3.32 -29.09 -10.49
N ASN A 580 2.17 -29.31 -9.84
CA ASN A 580 2.00 -29.30 -8.38
C ASN A 580 2.52 -28.00 -7.76
N MET A 581 1.90 -26.88 -8.08
CA MET A 581 2.27 -25.56 -7.57
C MET A 581 1.02 -24.79 -7.12
N THR A 582 1.23 -23.63 -6.53
CA THR A 582 0.17 -22.65 -6.26
C THR A 582 0.54 -21.36 -6.99
N ASP A 583 -0.42 -20.75 -7.68
CA ASP A 583 -0.26 -19.44 -8.34
C ASP A 583 -0.75 -18.34 -7.37
N PRO A 584 -0.62 -17.04 -7.65
CA PRO A 584 -1.07 -15.98 -6.73
C PRO A 584 -2.51 -16.12 -6.23
N ASP A 585 -3.43 -16.72 -7.00
CA ASP A 585 -4.73 -17.14 -6.46
C ASP A 585 -4.61 -18.35 -5.52
N GLU A 586 -4.32 -18.08 -4.25
CA GLU A 586 -4.14 -19.10 -3.21
C GLU A 586 -5.40 -19.91 -2.87
N TYR A 587 -6.57 -19.62 -3.47
CA TYR A 587 -7.72 -20.52 -3.39
C TYR A 587 -7.53 -21.79 -4.21
N ALA A 588 -6.57 -21.82 -5.14
CA ALA A 588 -6.23 -22.96 -5.97
C ALA A 588 -4.81 -23.48 -5.70
N ASN A 589 -4.70 -24.44 -4.76
CA ASN A 589 -3.43 -25.07 -4.39
C ASN A 589 -3.18 -26.39 -5.14
N ASN A 590 -1.89 -26.75 -5.30
CA ASN A 590 -1.44 -28.01 -5.89
C ASN A 590 -1.96 -28.24 -7.33
N VAL A 591 -1.96 -27.17 -8.12
CA VAL A 591 -2.41 -27.12 -9.51
C VAL A 591 -1.24 -27.15 -10.51
N ASP A 592 -1.56 -27.29 -11.80
CA ASP A 592 -0.58 -27.35 -12.89
C ASP A 592 -0.78 -26.19 -13.87
N ALA A 593 0.33 -25.73 -14.47
CA ALA A 593 0.42 -24.71 -15.51
C ALA A 593 -0.27 -23.38 -15.14
N GLY A 594 0.38 -22.63 -14.26
CA GLY A 594 -0.09 -21.36 -13.72
C GLY A 594 -0.26 -20.29 -14.79
N GLY A 595 -1.38 -19.58 -14.71
CA GLY A 595 -1.69 -18.44 -15.55
C GLY A 595 -0.62 -17.37 -15.47
N PHE A 596 -0.11 -17.08 -14.27
CA PHE A 596 0.96 -16.10 -14.03
C PHE A 596 2.35 -16.74 -13.92
N THR A 597 2.49 -17.82 -13.16
CA THR A 597 3.79 -18.46 -12.93
C THR A 597 4.48 -18.90 -14.23
N MET A 598 3.73 -19.38 -15.23
CA MET A 598 4.33 -19.84 -16.49
C MET A 598 4.87 -18.69 -17.36
N PRO A 599 4.13 -17.58 -17.60
CA PRO A 599 4.67 -16.35 -18.17
C PRO A 599 5.89 -15.80 -17.43
N LEU A 600 5.85 -15.75 -16.09
CA LEU A 600 6.97 -15.27 -15.27
C LEU A 600 8.25 -16.11 -15.49
N ILE A 601 8.11 -17.43 -15.57
CA ILE A 601 9.21 -18.33 -15.91
C ILE A 601 9.77 -18.02 -17.30
N ALA A 602 8.91 -17.84 -18.30
CA ALA A 602 9.33 -17.55 -19.68
C ALA A 602 10.14 -16.25 -19.76
N GLU A 603 9.66 -15.19 -19.11
CA GLU A 603 10.39 -13.92 -19.04
C GLU A 603 11.73 -14.08 -18.33
N THR A 604 11.74 -14.77 -17.19
CA THR A 604 12.95 -15.00 -16.41
C THR A 604 14.04 -15.67 -17.25
N LEU A 605 13.68 -16.72 -18.00
CA LEU A 605 14.60 -17.43 -18.89
C LEU A 605 15.11 -16.52 -20.04
N SER A 606 14.20 -15.76 -20.67
CA SER A 606 14.55 -14.88 -21.79
C SER A 606 15.49 -13.76 -21.37
N TYR A 607 15.19 -13.05 -20.28
CA TYR A 607 16.05 -11.99 -19.76
C TYR A 607 17.36 -12.52 -19.20
N ALA A 608 17.38 -13.71 -18.60
CA ALA A 608 18.64 -14.31 -18.17
C ALA A 608 19.60 -14.49 -19.36
N ASN A 609 19.12 -14.99 -20.51
CA ASN A 609 19.93 -15.08 -21.73
C ASN A 609 20.35 -13.69 -22.26
N ALA A 610 19.46 -12.70 -22.23
CA ALA A 610 19.81 -11.33 -22.62
C ALA A 610 20.94 -10.74 -21.75
N PHE A 611 20.87 -10.92 -20.43
CA PHE A 611 21.91 -10.47 -19.49
C PHE A 611 23.22 -11.23 -19.66
N ARG A 612 23.15 -12.55 -19.88
CA ARG A 612 24.35 -13.35 -20.18
C ARG A 612 25.06 -12.79 -21.41
N GLN A 613 24.32 -12.56 -22.48
CA GLN A 613 24.86 -11.96 -23.71
C GLN A 613 25.46 -10.57 -23.44
N GLN A 614 24.74 -9.70 -22.73
CA GLN A 614 25.19 -8.35 -22.38
C GLN A 614 26.50 -8.35 -21.58
N PHE A 615 26.70 -9.33 -20.70
CA PHE A 615 27.89 -9.46 -19.86
C PHE A 615 28.99 -10.37 -20.43
N GLY A 616 28.84 -10.85 -21.67
CA GLY A 616 29.82 -11.71 -22.33
C GLY A 616 29.90 -13.13 -21.75
N ILE A 617 28.82 -13.60 -21.13
CA ILE A 617 28.63 -14.95 -20.62
C ILE A 617 27.90 -15.77 -21.70
N GLU A 618 28.30 -17.03 -21.91
CA GLU A 618 27.66 -17.90 -22.90
C GLU A 618 26.17 -18.10 -22.60
N THR A 619 25.28 -17.82 -23.54
CA THR A 619 23.82 -18.05 -23.41
C THR A 619 23.50 -19.53 -23.28
N ASN A 620 22.45 -19.88 -22.53
CA ASN A 620 21.97 -21.26 -22.52
C ASN A 620 21.11 -21.52 -23.77
N SER A 621 21.53 -22.48 -24.59
CA SER A 621 20.91 -22.77 -25.89
C SER A 621 19.46 -23.29 -25.82
N THR A 622 18.99 -23.79 -24.67
CA THR A 622 17.61 -24.30 -24.54
C THR A 622 16.64 -23.30 -23.96
N TRP A 623 17.11 -22.30 -23.20
CA TRP A 623 16.24 -21.39 -22.45
C TRP A 623 15.31 -20.56 -23.33
N ASP A 624 15.77 -20.09 -24.50
CA ASP A 624 14.91 -19.33 -25.41
C ASP A 624 13.79 -20.21 -26.01
N GLU A 625 14.07 -21.50 -26.26
CA GLU A 625 13.06 -22.46 -26.72
C GLU A 625 12.05 -22.77 -25.62
N MET A 626 12.52 -22.93 -24.38
CA MET A 626 11.65 -23.16 -23.23
C MET A 626 10.73 -21.97 -22.98
N ALA A 627 11.29 -20.75 -22.96
CA ALA A 627 10.55 -19.51 -22.78
C ALA A 627 9.48 -19.30 -23.86
N ALA A 628 9.81 -19.58 -25.13
CA ALA A 628 8.87 -19.43 -26.23
C ALA A 628 7.72 -20.45 -26.24
N ASN A 629 7.86 -21.56 -25.50
CA ASN A 629 6.93 -22.68 -25.54
C ASN A 629 6.42 -23.09 -24.14
N VAL A 630 6.33 -22.17 -23.18
CA VAL A 630 5.60 -22.43 -21.93
C VAL A 630 4.11 -22.66 -22.21
N LEU A 631 3.47 -23.51 -21.41
CA LEU A 631 2.04 -23.78 -21.52
C LEU A 631 1.23 -22.65 -20.89
N VAL A 632 0.57 -21.85 -21.73
CA VAL A 632 -0.44 -20.85 -21.32
C VAL A 632 -1.78 -21.29 -21.90
N LEU A 633 -2.76 -21.53 -21.03
CA LEU A 633 -4.07 -22.04 -21.42
C LEU A 633 -5.05 -20.89 -21.61
N ARG A 634 -5.88 -20.98 -22.66
CA ARG A 634 -6.98 -20.05 -22.88
C ARG A 634 -8.26 -20.79 -23.24
N GLU A 635 -9.37 -20.34 -22.68
CA GLU A 635 -10.73 -20.77 -23.06
C GLU A 635 -11.60 -19.54 -23.30
N ASN A 636 -12.37 -19.54 -24.39
CA ASN A 636 -13.31 -18.45 -24.74
C ASN A 636 -12.72 -17.02 -24.67
N GLY A 637 -11.43 -16.90 -24.95
CA GLY A 637 -10.74 -15.61 -24.96
C GLY A 637 -10.23 -15.14 -23.61
N VAL A 638 -10.24 -15.99 -22.57
CA VAL A 638 -9.71 -15.73 -21.22
C VAL A 638 -8.53 -16.67 -20.96
N THR A 639 -7.41 -16.17 -20.42
CA THR A 639 -6.32 -16.99 -19.87
C THR A 639 -6.80 -17.70 -18.62
N LEU A 640 -6.49 -18.99 -18.46
CA LEU A 640 -6.83 -19.74 -17.25
C LEU A 640 -5.71 -19.63 -16.22
N GLU A 641 -6.06 -19.55 -14.94
CA GLU A 641 -5.11 -19.60 -13.82
C GLU A 641 -4.45 -20.98 -13.68
N PHE A 642 -5.14 -22.06 -14.09
CA PHE A 642 -4.60 -23.42 -14.03
C PHE A 642 -5.36 -24.40 -14.94
N THR A 643 -4.74 -25.56 -15.20
CA THR A 643 -5.26 -26.60 -16.13
C THR A 643 -6.68 -27.11 -15.85
N THR A 644 -7.11 -27.14 -14.58
CA THR A 644 -8.42 -27.65 -14.17
C THR A 644 -9.42 -26.54 -13.82
N MET A 645 -9.08 -25.28 -14.10
CA MET A 645 -9.96 -24.13 -13.86
C MET A 645 -11.24 -24.26 -14.67
N ASN A 646 -12.38 -23.92 -14.06
CA ASN A 646 -13.68 -23.88 -14.72
C ASN A 646 -14.41 -22.56 -14.39
N GLY A 647 -15.59 -22.35 -14.99
CA GLY A 647 -16.39 -21.13 -14.83
C GLY A 647 -16.86 -20.82 -13.40
N SER A 648 -16.70 -21.73 -12.44
CA SER A 648 -17.12 -21.55 -11.04
C SER A 648 -16.03 -20.97 -10.14
N ALA A 649 -14.80 -20.82 -10.65
CA ALA A 649 -13.69 -20.25 -9.89
C ALA A 649 -14.05 -18.87 -9.31
N VAL A 650 -13.62 -18.67 -8.07
CA VAL A 650 -13.61 -17.42 -7.31
C VAL A 650 -12.15 -17.12 -7.02
N VAL A 651 -11.74 -15.87 -7.21
CA VAL A 651 -10.33 -15.49 -7.21
C VAL A 651 -10.00 -14.67 -5.96
N LYS A 652 -9.00 -15.08 -5.19
CA LYS A 652 -8.59 -14.42 -3.95
C LYS A 652 -7.97 -13.06 -4.20
N GLN A 653 -7.08 -12.95 -5.19
CA GLN A 653 -6.27 -11.75 -5.45
C GLN A 653 -5.78 -11.69 -6.90
N ALA A 654 -5.04 -10.63 -7.25
CA ALA A 654 -4.47 -10.47 -8.59
C ALA A 654 -3.58 -11.66 -8.98
N ASP A 655 -3.91 -12.34 -10.08
CA ASP A 655 -3.15 -13.46 -10.67
C ASP A 655 -2.84 -13.19 -12.15
N VAL A 656 -3.68 -13.64 -13.09
CA VAL A 656 -3.47 -13.47 -14.55
C VAL A 656 -3.29 -12.01 -14.96
N ILE A 657 -3.93 -11.08 -14.27
CA ILE A 657 -3.76 -9.64 -14.54
C ILE A 657 -2.33 -9.14 -14.29
N LEU A 658 -1.54 -9.86 -13.49
CA LEU A 658 -0.12 -9.58 -13.25
C LEU A 658 0.74 -9.76 -14.50
N ASP A 659 0.28 -10.55 -15.49
CA ASP A 659 0.93 -10.69 -16.79
C ASP A 659 1.05 -9.34 -17.51
N THR A 660 0.01 -8.51 -17.44
CA THR A 660 0.03 -7.19 -18.08
C THR A 660 0.87 -6.21 -17.25
N TYR A 661 0.70 -6.22 -15.93
CA TYR A 661 1.53 -5.45 -15.01
C TYR A 661 1.59 -6.16 -13.66
N PRO A 662 2.77 -6.40 -13.06
CA PRO A 662 4.05 -5.78 -13.42
C PRO A 662 4.89 -6.50 -14.49
N LEU A 663 4.47 -7.66 -14.98
CA LEU A 663 5.33 -8.50 -15.83
C LEU A 663 5.59 -7.91 -17.23
N ASP A 664 4.63 -7.18 -17.83
CA ASP A 664 4.73 -6.71 -19.23
C ASP A 664 4.87 -7.88 -20.24
N TYR A 665 4.22 -9.01 -19.93
CA TYR A 665 4.12 -10.17 -20.80
C TYR A 665 3.04 -9.95 -21.87
N ALA A 666 3.36 -10.30 -23.11
CA ALA A 666 2.46 -10.10 -24.24
C ALA A 666 1.33 -11.15 -24.24
N THR A 667 0.21 -10.83 -23.60
CA THR A 667 -1.00 -11.67 -23.62
C THR A 667 -1.83 -11.44 -24.90
N GLN A 668 -2.67 -12.42 -25.26
CA GLN A 668 -3.42 -12.39 -26.52
C GLN A 668 -4.63 -11.44 -26.48
N ASP A 669 -5.34 -11.36 -25.34
CA ASP A 669 -6.53 -10.51 -25.16
C ASP A 669 -6.62 -10.03 -23.69
N PRO A 670 -5.73 -9.10 -23.26
CA PRO A 670 -5.67 -8.64 -21.87
C PRO A 670 -6.96 -7.95 -21.40
N LEU A 671 -7.78 -7.43 -22.31
CA LEU A 671 -9.03 -6.77 -21.96
C LEU A 671 -10.07 -7.78 -21.46
N ASN A 672 -10.19 -8.93 -22.12
CA ASN A 672 -11.05 -10.00 -21.62
C ASN A 672 -10.54 -10.54 -20.27
N ASP A 673 -9.22 -10.63 -20.10
CA ASP A 673 -8.62 -11.08 -18.84
C ASP A 673 -8.97 -10.07 -17.72
N LEU A 674 -8.79 -8.76 -17.95
CA LEU A 674 -9.23 -7.71 -17.03
C LEU A 674 -10.72 -7.81 -16.68
N ASP A 675 -11.60 -7.88 -17.70
CA ASP A 675 -13.05 -7.88 -17.50
C ASP A 675 -13.53 -9.15 -16.78
N TYR A 676 -12.94 -10.31 -17.10
CA TYR A 676 -13.27 -11.57 -16.44
C TYR A 676 -12.83 -11.56 -14.97
N TYR A 677 -11.54 -11.30 -14.73
CA TYR A 677 -10.97 -11.41 -13.38
C TYR A 677 -11.48 -10.33 -12.43
N ALA A 678 -11.77 -9.12 -12.91
CA ALA A 678 -12.39 -8.09 -12.08
C ALA A 678 -13.78 -8.49 -11.58
N ASN A 679 -14.53 -9.30 -12.36
CA ASN A 679 -15.84 -9.82 -11.95
C ASN A 679 -15.74 -11.08 -11.08
N LYS A 680 -14.60 -11.79 -11.10
CA LYS A 680 -14.36 -13.03 -10.33
C LYS A 680 -13.69 -12.79 -8.98
N GLN A 681 -13.14 -11.60 -8.80
CA GLN A 681 -12.46 -11.18 -7.60
C GLN A 681 -13.39 -11.28 -6.38
N SER A 682 -12.92 -12.00 -5.36
CA SER A 682 -13.60 -12.12 -4.07
C SER A 682 -13.69 -10.75 -3.38
N PRO A 683 -14.82 -10.41 -2.74
CA PRO A 683 -14.89 -9.23 -1.87
C PRO A 683 -13.97 -9.36 -0.65
N ASP A 684 -13.61 -10.57 -0.22
CA ASP A 684 -12.72 -10.84 0.92
C ASP A 684 -11.22 -10.84 0.51
N GLY A 685 -10.91 -10.27 -0.66
CA GLY A 685 -9.55 -10.17 -1.17
C GLY A 685 -8.72 -9.08 -0.48
N PRO A 686 -7.39 -9.26 -0.36
CA PRO A 686 -6.52 -8.36 0.38
C PRO A 686 -6.33 -7.00 -0.32
N ALA A 687 -5.95 -5.99 0.48
CA ALA A 687 -5.79 -4.58 0.09
C ALA A 687 -4.69 -4.25 -0.93
N MET A 688 -4.26 -5.20 -1.75
CA MET A 688 -3.22 -5.02 -2.79
C MET A 688 -3.81 -5.13 -4.21
N THR A 689 -4.86 -5.93 -4.36
CA THR A 689 -5.38 -6.40 -5.66
C THR A 689 -5.80 -5.27 -6.61
N TRP A 690 -6.67 -4.37 -6.16
CA TRP A 690 -7.30 -3.38 -7.04
C TRP A 690 -6.35 -2.32 -7.59
N ALA A 691 -5.16 -2.16 -7.00
CA ALA A 691 -4.12 -1.30 -7.55
C ALA A 691 -3.68 -1.77 -8.94
N ILE A 692 -3.51 -3.08 -9.12
CA ILE A 692 -3.11 -3.65 -10.42
C ILE A 692 -4.23 -3.50 -11.44
N PHE A 693 -5.48 -3.74 -11.04
CA PHE A 693 -6.65 -3.48 -11.88
C PHE A 693 -6.70 -2.02 -12.36
N SER A 694 -6.37 -1.06 -11.50
CA SER A 694 -6.26 0.36 -11.89
C SER A 694 -5.17 0.58 -12.95
N ILE A 695 -3.98 0.03 -12.73
CA ILE A 695 -2.83 0.18 -13.63
C ILE A 695 -3.11 -0.47 -14.99
N VAL A 696 -3.60 -1.70 -14.99
CA VAL A 696 -3.94 -2.47 -16.20
C VAL A 696 -5.08 -1.79 -16.95
N ALA A 697 -6.18 -1.43 -16.27
CA ALA A 697 -7.30 -0.74 -16.90
C ALA A 697 -6.87 0.58 -17.56
N ASN A 698 -5.92 1.30 -16.95
CA ASN A 698 -5.44 2.56 -17.50
C ASN A 698 -4.66 2.40 -18.81
N GLU A 699 -3.97 1.26 -18.97
CA GLU A 699 -3.21 0.91 -20.17
C GLU A 699 -4.09 0.35 -21.29
N ILE A 700 -4.98 -0.59 -20.96
CA ILE A 700 -5.64 -1.42 -21.99
C ILE A 700 -7.08 -1.01 -22.30
N SER A 701 -7.76 -0.29 -21.40
CA SER A 701 -9.18 0.03 -21.62
C SER A 701 -9.35 1.00 -22.79
N PRO A 702 -10.16 0.68 -23.81
CA PRO A 702 -10.26 1.50 -25.01
C PRO A 702 -11.07 2.80 -24.80
N SER A 703 -11.88 2.84 -23.74
CA SER A 703 -12.84 3.89 -23.40
C SER A 703 -13.04 3.97 -21.88
N GLY A 704 -13.72 5.03 -21.42
CA GLY A 704 -14.10 5.15 -20.01
C GLY A 704 -12.95 5.56 -19.09
N CYS A 705 -13.20 5.45 -17.79
CA CYS A 705 -12.35 5.93 -16.70
C CYS A 705 -12.38 4.99 -15.48
N SER A 706 -12.70 3.71 -15.66
CA SER A 706 -12.71 2.69 -14.61
C SER A 706 -11.36 2.55 -13.87
N ALA A 707 -10.25 2.91 -14.52
CA ALA A 707 -8.94 3.02 -13.87
C ALA A 707 -8.99 3.92 -12.61
N TYR A 708 -9.76 5.00 -12.63
CA TYR A 708 -9.98 5.85 -11.46
C TYR A 708 -10.77 5.14 -10.37
N THR A 709 -11.86 4.44 -10.75
CA THR A 709 -12.69 3.67 -9.82
C THR A 709 -11.87 2.59 -9.10
N TYR A 710 -11.07 1.81 -9.84
CA TYR A 710 -10.15 0.83 -9.25
C TYR A 710 -9.07 1.49 -8.38
N GLY A 711 -8.56 2.65 -8.79
CA GLY A 711 -7.59 3.41 -8.00
C GLY A 711 -8.17 3.88 -6.66
N GLN A 712 -9.46 4.22 -6.61
CA GLN A 712 -10.15 4.49 -5.33
C GLN A 712 -10.36 3.20 -4.53
N TYR A 713 -10.66 2.09 -5.20
CA TYR A 713 -10.87 0.79 -4.57
C TYR A 713 -9.57 0.25 -3.93
N SER A 714 -8.41 0.56 -4.49
CA SER A 714 -7.14 0.04 -3.98
C SER A 714 -6.76 0.51 -2.57
N TYR A 715 -7.44 1.50 -2.01
CA TYR A 715 -7.13 1.99 -0.66
C TYR A 715 -8.36 2.35 0.17
N LYS A 716 -9.40 2.93 -0.44
CA LYS A 716 -10.46 3.62 0.31
C LYS A 716 -11.23 2.72 1.28
N PRO A 717 -11.66 1.50 0.91
CA PRO A 717 -12.37 0.64 1.84
C PRO A 717 -11.44 -0.10 2.82
N TYR A 718 -10.12 -0.06 2.60
CA TYR A 718 -9.11 -0.70 3.45
C TYR A 718 -8.52 0.26 4.49
N ALA A 719 -8.51 1.56 4.20
CA ALA A 719 -8.03 2.58 5.13
C ALA A 719 -8.88 2.63 6.41
N ARG A 720 -8.24 2.88 7.55
CA ARG A 720 -8.89 3.10 8.84
C ARG A 720 -8.52 4.47 9.41
N ALA A 721 -9.51 5.09 10.05
CA ALA A 721 -9.28 6.26 10.88
C ALA A 721 -8.42 5.88 12.10
N PRO A 722 -7.64 6.82 12.67
CA PRO A 722 -7.50 8.20 12.21
C PRO A 722 -6.35 8.41 11.22
N PHE A 723 -5.40 7.47 11.12
CA PHE A 723 -4.11 7.71 10.47
C PHE A 723 -4.00 7.15 9.04
N PHE A 724 -5.11 6.73 8.43
CA PHE A 724 -5.11 6.17 7.07
C PHE A 724 -4.18 4.94 6.92
N GLN A 725 -3.92 4.22 8.02
CA GLN A 725 -3.31 2.89 7.98
C GLN A 725 -4.31 1.92 7.37
N MET A 726 -3.83 0.96 6.58
CA MET A 726 -4.69 -0.03 5.91
C MET A 726 -4.85 -1.31 6.74
N SER A 727 -6.08 -1.82 6.74
CA SER A 727 -6.37 -3.21 7.06
C SER A 727 -6.14 -4.08 5.83
N GLU A 728 -5.77 -5.34 6.02
CA GLU A 728 -5.70 -6.33 4.96
C GLU A 728 -7.07 -6.52 4.27
N GLN A 729 -8.14 -6.54 5.07
CA GLN A 729 -9.49 -6.89 4.64
C GLN A 729 -10.39 -5.66 4.52
N LEU A 730 -11.43 -5.73 3.67
CA LEU A 730 -12.46 -4.68 3.60
C LEU A 730 -13.20 -4.55 4.93
N ILE A 731 -13.43 -5.68 5.59
CA ILE A 731 -14.17 -5.82 6.85
C ILE A 731 -13.27 -6.47 7.89
N ASP A 732 -13.15 -5.85 9.07
CA ASP A 732 -12.26 -6.32 10.14
C ASP A 732 -12.87 -7.38 11.07
N ASP A 733 -14.09 -7.82 10.78
CA ASP A 733 -14.78 -8.86 11.54
C ASP A 733 -14.63 -10.21 10.84
N ALA A 734 -13.80 -11.07 11.46
CA ALA A 734 -13.50 -12.42 10.99
C ALA A 734 -14.76 -13.28 10.79
N ALA A 735 -15.85 -13.03 11.53
CA ALA A 735 -17.08 -13.83 11.43
C ALA A 735 -17.86 -13.59 10.12
N ILE A 736 -17.57 -12.50 9.41
CA ILE A 736 -18.32 -12.10 8.21
C ILE A 736 -17.45 -11.82 6.98
N ASN A 737 -16.11 -11.78 7.11
CA ASN A 737 -15.15 -11.57 6.01
C ASN A 737 -14.51 -12.87 5.48
N GLY A 738 -15.17 -14.02 5.70
CA GLY A 738 -14.65 -15.32 5.31
C GLY A 738 -13.72 -16.02 6.33
N GLY A 739 -13.61 -15.51 7.56
CA GLY A 739 -12.85 -16.17 8.64
C GLY A 739 -11.45 -15.60 8.87
N THR A 740 -11.11 -14.47 8.24
CA THR A 740 -9.76 -13.91 8.26
C THR A 740 -9.62 -12.85 9.34
N HIS A 741 -8.71 -13.06 10.29
CA HIS A 741 -8.26 -12.04 11.22
C HIS A 741 -7.26 -11.11 10.52
N PRO A 742 -7.63 -9.86 10.15
CA PRO A 742 -6.84 -9.07 9.23
C PRO A 742 -5.52 -8.59 9.84
N ALA A 743 -4.46 -8.63 9.05
CA ALA A 743 -3.21 -7.94 9.40
C ALA A 743 -3.41 -6.42 9.50
N PHE A 744 -2.73 -5.80 10.46
CA PHE A 744 -2.72 -4.35 10.63
C PHE A 744 -1.46 -3.85 11.36
N PRO A 745 -0.86 -2.72 10.92
CA PRO A 745 -1.08 -2.09 9.62
C PRO A 745 -0.64 -3.04 8.50
N PHE A 746 -1.36 -3.05 7.38
CA PHE A 746 -1.06 -3.88 6.22
C PHE A 746 -0.26 -3.07 5.19
N LEU A 747 1.07 -3.17 5.24
CA LEU A 747 1.97 -2.38 4.38
C LEU A 747 1.92 -2.81 2.92
N THR A 748 1.48 -4.02 2.63
CA THR A 748 1.35 -4.53 1.26
C THR A 748 0.33 -3.70 0.49
N GLY A 749 -0.78 -3.31 1.14
CA GLY A 749 -1.76 -2.42 0.53
C GLY A 749 -1.26 -1.00 0.30
N HIS A 750 -0.48 -0.46 1.26
CA HIS A 750 0.24 0.80 1.04
C HIS A 750 1.18 0.71 -0.15
N GLY A 751 1.90 -0.41 -0.29
CA GLY A 751 2.75 -0.72 -1.44
C GLY A 751 2.00 -0.70 -2.76
N GLY A 752 0.94 -1.51 -2.89
CA GLY A 752 0.13 -1.61 -4.10
C GLY A 752 -0.45 -0.26 -4.52
N ALA A 753 -1.12 0.44 -3.59
CA ALA A 753 -1.69 1.77 -3.87
C ALA A 753 -0.62 2.82 -4.23
N ASN A 754 0.61 2.71 -3.73
CA ASN A 754 1.71 3.60 -4.09
C ASN A 754 2.12 3.49 -5.57
N GLN A 755 1.77 2.40 -6.26
CA GLN A 755 2.16 2.18 -7.66
C GLN A 755 1.23 2.90 -8.66
N VAL A 756 -0.03 3.13 -8.31
CA VAL A 756 -1.09 3.57 -9.25
C VAL A 756 -0.72 4.84 -10.04
N ALA A 757 -0.18 5.86 -9.39
CA ALA A 757 0.12 7.12 -10.07
C ALA A 757 1.23 6.99 -11.12
N LEU A 758 2.39 6.43 -10.75
CA LEU A 758 3.53 6.29 -11.65
C LEU A 758 3.32 5.19 -12.70
N PHE A 759 2.88 4.01 -12.28
CA PHE A 759 2.79 2.86 -13.17
C PHE A 759 1.46 2.77 -13.91
N GLY A 760 0.40 3.37 -13.36
CA GLY A 760 -0.91 3.50 -14.01
C GLY A 760 -1.01 4.78 -14.81
N TYR A 761 -1.18 5.93 -14.15
CA TYR A 761 -1.53 7.20 -14.83
C TYR A 761 -0.41 7.77 -15.71
N LEU A 762 0.85 7.71 -15.26
CA LEU A 762 2.01 8.03 -16.11
C LEU A 762 2.35 6.88 -17.06
N GLY A 763 1.95 5.64 -16.71
CA GLY A 763 2.23 4.44 -17.49
C GLY A 763 3.72 4.08 -17.52
N LEU A 764 4.47 4.37 -16.45
CA LEU A 764 5.89 4.03 -16.33
C LEU A 764 6.09 2.51 -16.39
N ARG A 765 7.10 2.04 -17.13
CA ARG A 765 7.56 0.63 -17.09
C ARG A 765 9.07 0.60 -16.86
N LEU A 766 9.51 -0.20 -15.89
CA LEU A 766 10.92 -0.38 -15.53
C LEU A 766 11.51 -1.57 -16.28
N LEU A 767 11.69 -1.41 -17.59
CA LEU A 767 12.22 -2.47 -18.44
C LEU A 767 13.76 -2.46 -18.43
N PRO A 768 14.41 -3.64 -18.52
CA PRO A 768 15.87 -3.77 -18.50
C PRO A 768 16.52 -3.37 -19.84
N ASP A 769 16.22 -2.18 -20.33
CA ASP A 769 16.78 -1.60 -21.55
C ASP A 769 17.22 -0.13 -21.35
N GLU A 770 17.63 0.50 -22.45
CA GLU A 770 18.18 1.86 -22.44
C GLU A 770 17.14 2.94 -22.77
N TYR A 771 15.84 2.63 -22.65
CA TYR A 771 14.74 3.56 -22.95
C TYR A 771 13.93 3.88 -21.69
N LEU A 772 13.43 5.13 -21.62
CA LEU A 772 12.41 5.49 -20.64
C LEU A 772 11.03 5.17 -21.25
N HIS A 773 10.30 4.24 -20.65
CA HIS A 773 8.97 3.81 -21.13
C HIS A 773 7.87 4.47 -20.31
N VAL A 774 6.98 5.20 -20.97
CA VAL A 774 5.83 5.90 -20.34
C VAL A 774 4.61 5.85 -21.25
N TYR A 775 3.42 5.54 -20.75
CA TYR A 775 2.21 5.53 -21.57
C TYR A 775 1.06 6.28 -20.89
N PRO A 776 1.11 7.63 -20.91
CA PRO A 776 0.30 8.40 -19.99
C PRO A 776 -1.17 8.47 -20.38
N ASN A 777 -2.03 8.31 -19.38
CA ASN A 777 -3.47 8.48 -19.46
C ASN A 777 -3.97 8.90 -18.08
N LEU A 778 -4.19 10.20 -17.87
CA LEU A 778 -4.73 10.71 -16.61
C LEU A 778 -6.26 10.62 -16.63
N PRO A 779 -6.92 9.99 -15.64
CA PRO A 779 -8.36 10.01 -15.54
C PRO A 779 -8.93 11.44 -15.46
N PRO A 780 -10.05 11.74 -16.14
CA PRO A 780 -10.61 13.10 -16.20
C PRO A 780 -11.08 13.65 -14.84
N GLN A 781 -11.30 12.77 -13.86
CA GLN A 781 -11.64 13.14 -12.48
C GLN A 781 -10.48 13.85 -11.77
N ILE A 782 -9.24 13.66 -12.23
CA ILE A 782 -8.04 14.30 -11.68
C ILE A 782 -7.70 15.51 -12.57
N PRO A 783 -7.97 16.76 -12.13
CA PRO A 783 -7.75 17.92 -12.97
C PRO A 783 -6.27 18.19 -13.26
N TYR A 784 -5.42 17.85 -12.29
CA TYR A 784 -3.98 18.03 -12.31
C TYR A 784 -3.32 17.01 -11.37
N LEU A 785 -2.19 16.46 -11.82
CA LEU A 785 -1.35 15.58 -11.01
C LEU A 785 0.11 15.92 -11.28
N LYS A 786 0.84 16.39 -10.26
CA LYS A 786 2.30 16.37 -10.25
C LYS A 786 2.72 15.01 -9.70
N TYR A 787 3.42 14.22 -10.51
CA TYR A 787 3.97 12.95 -10.06
C TYR A 787 5.16 13.22 -9.12
N ARG A 788 5.41 12.30 -8.20
CA ARG A 788 6.68 12.31 -7.47
C ARG A 788 7.86 12.20 -8.42
N THR A 789 8.98 12.82 -8.05
CA THR A 789 10.24 12.64 -8.76
C THR A 789 10.62 11.16 -8.70
N PHE A 790 10.89 10.58 -9.86
CA PHE A 790 11.28 9.18 -9.99
C PHE A 790 12.64 9.06 -10.68
N TYR A 791 13.31 7.94 -10.52
CA TYR A 791 14.66 7.70 -11.04
C TYR A 791 14.64 6.70 -12.18
N TRP A 792 15.43 7.00 -13.20
CA TRP A 792 15.70 6.12 -14.33
C TRP A 792 17.21 6.15 -14.61
N HIS A 793 17.84 4.99 -14.53
CA HIS A 793 19.30 4.80 -14.56
C HIS A 793 20.06 5.77 -13.64
N GLY A 794 19.51 6.02 -12.45
CA GLY A 794 20.01 6.91 -11.41
C GLY A 794 19.83 8.41 -11.66
N TRP A 795 19.21 8.80 -12.76
CA TRP A 795 18.87 10.19 -13.06
C TRP A 795 17.44 10.52 -12.62
N PRO A 796 17.24 11.63 -11.88
CA PRO A 796 15.92 12.02 -11.42
C PRO A 796 15.10 12.67 -12.55
N ILE A 797 13.85 12.27 -12.66
CA ILE A 797 12.87 12.68 -13.68
C ILE A 797 11.66 13.25 -12.96
N GLY A 798 11.26 14.47 -13.36
CA GLY A 798 10.04 15.11 -12.91
C GLY A 798 8.97 15.02 -14.00
N ALA A 799 7.73 14.82 -13.58
CA ALA A 799 6.59 14.82 -14.50
C ALA A 799 5.34 15.45 -13.88
N TRP A 800 4.48 15.99 -14.74
CA TRP A 800 3.12 16.36 -14.34
C TRP A 800 2.15 16.17 -15.50
N SER A 801 0.88 15.92 -15.18
CA SER A 801 -0.20 15.70 -16.12
C SER A 801 -1.38 16.60 -15.84
N ASN A 802 -2.01 17.07 -16.91
CA ASN A 802 -3.45 17.34 -16.91
C ASN A 802 -4.14 16.29 -17.78
N TYR A 803 -5.44 16.45 -18.03
CA TYR A 803 -6.18 15.47 -18.83
C TYR A 803 -5.63 15.26 -20.25
N THR A 804 -5.09 16.31 -20.89
CA THR A 804 -4.74 16.30 -22.33
C THR A 804 -3.30 15.89 -22.62
N HIS A 805 -2.37 16.19 -21.71
CA HIS A 805 -0.95 15.92 -21.93
C HIS A 805 -0.19 15.77 -20.62
N THR A 806 0.94 15.09 -20.74
CA THR A 806 1.96 14.92 -19.72
C THR A 806 3.21 15.69 -20.14
N ILE A 807 3.81 16.40 -19.20
CA ILE A 807 5.12 17.03 -19.37
C ILE A 807 6.14 16.27 -18.53
N ILE A 808 7.25 15.90 -19.16
CA ILE A 808 8.38 15.20 -18.54
C ILE A 808 9.63 16.07 -18.67
N SER A 809 10.42 16.17 -17.61
CA SER A 809 11.70 16.91 -17.60
C SER A 809 12.73 16.19 -16.73
N ARG A 810 14.01 16.41 -16.98
CA ARG A 810 15.05 16.10 -15.97
C ARG A 810 14.75 16.93 -14.71
N ALA A 811 14.59 16.28 -13.56
CA ALA A 811 14.36 17.02 -12.33
C ALA A 811 15.64 17.77 -11.95
N THR A 812 15.48 19.01 -11.50
CA THR A 812 16.61 19.90 -11.12
C THR A 812 16.63 20.21 -9.62
N ASP A 813 15.56 19.81 -8.95
CA ASP A 813 15.23 19.87 -7.53
C ASP A 813 15.37 18.47 -6.90
N ALA A 814 16.27 17.65 -7.42
CA ALA A 814 16.54 16.32 -6.88
C ALA A 814 18.00 15.98 -7.12
N GLN A 815 18.60 15.31 -6.13
CA GLN A 815 19.99 14.88 -6.22
C GLN A 815 20.11 13.72 -7.21
N VAL A 816 21.10 13.79 -8.11
CA VAL A 816 21.49 12.65 -8.94
C VAL A 816 22.12 11.58 -8.05
N LEU A 817 21.77 10.31 -8.25
CA LEU A 817 22.36 9.23 -7.46
C LEU A 817 23.85 9.07 -7.76
N ASP A 818 24.63 8.68 -6.75
CA ASP A 818 26.06 8.39 -6.92
C ASP A 818 26.32 7.24 -7.92
N THR A 819 25.31 6.39 -8.15
CA THR A 819 25.33 5.25 -9.06
C THR A 819 24.78 5.56 -10.46
N ALA A 820 24.42 6.81 -10.74
CA ALA A 820 23.78 7.17 -12.01
C ALA A 820 24.66 6.82 -13.22
N ASP A 821 24.04 6.23 -14.25
CA ASP A 821 24.74 5.85 -15.47
C ASP A 821 25.16 7.12 -16.24
N GLN A 822 26.47 7.39 -16.25
CA GLN A 822 27.03 8.63 -16.79
C GLN A 822 26.84 8.77 -18.30
N ARG A 823 26.46 7.71 -19.02
CA ARG A 823 26.10 7.80 -20.45
C ARG A 823 24.92 8.75 -20.67
N PHE A 824 24.05 8.92 -19.67
CA PHE A 824 22.87 9.77 -19.76
C PHE A 824 23.02 11.16 -19.10
N ALA A 825 24.23 11.56 -18.67
CA ALA A 825 24.42 12.83 -17.96
C ALA A 825 24.03 14.07 -18.77
N ASP A 826 24.67 14.22 -19.94
CA ASP A 826 24.45 15.36 -20.84
C ASP A 826 23.77 14.95 -22.15
N GLN A 827 23.29 13.71 -22.21
CA GLN A 827 22.67 13.13 -23.41
C GLN A 827 21.14 13.20 -23.36
N THR A 828 20.57 13.19 -24.56
CA THR A 828 19.11 13.04 -24.72
C THR A 828 18.70 11.63 -24.33
N ILE A 829 17.67 11.51 -23.49
CA ILE A 829 17.02 10.22 -23.21
C ILE A 829 16.01 9.94 -24.31
N THR A 830 16.07 8.73 -24.85
CA THR A 830 15.02 8.24 -25.76
C THR A 830 13.84 7.77 -24.92
N VAL A 831 12.67 8.35 -25.16
CA VAL A 831 11.43 8.02 -24.45
C VAL A 831 10.51 7.26 -25.40
N ARG A 832 10.00 6.11 -24.99
CA ARG A 832 9.02 5.32 -25.74
C ARG A 832 7.66 5.47 -25.07
N SER A 833 6.65 5.79 -25.88
CA SER A 833 5.29 5.93 -25.39
C SER A 833 4.28 5.11 -26.16
N GLY A 834 3.72 4.12 -25.49
CA GLY A 834 2.85 3.09 -26.05
C GLY A 834 3.27 1.68 -25.63
N PRO A 835 2.44 0.67 -25.94
CA PRO A 835 2.76 -0.72 -25.69
C PRO A 835 4.03 -1.17 -26.43
N LYS A 836 4.66 -2.25 -25.95
CA LYS A 836 5.91 -2.83 -26.46
C LYS A 836 5.96 -3.01 -27.99
N THR A 837 4.83 -3.31 -28.63
CA THR A 837 4.73 -3.58 -30.08
C THR A 837 4.27 -2.37 -30.91
N ASN A 838 3.77 -1.30 -30.27
CA ASN A 838 3.21 -0.13 -30.96
C ASN A 838 3.41 1.14 -30.13
N PHE A 839 4.58 1.76 -30.24
CA PHE A 839 4.95 2.96 -29.47
C PHE A 839 5.40 4.11 -30.37
N THR A 840 5.25 5.32 -29.85
CA THR A 840 5.84 6.55 -30.40
C THR A 840 7.15 6.85 -29.70
N VAL A 841 8.17 7.24 -30.48
CA VAL A 841 9.49 7.61 -29.93
C VAL A 841 9.57 9.13 -29.77
N TYR A 842 9.97 9.55 -28.58
CA TYR A 842 10.22 10.93 -28.20
C TYR A 842 11.66 11.10 -27.70
N SER A 843 12.08 12.35 -27.53
CA SER A 843 13.42 12.71 -27.07
C SER A 843 13.32 13.70 -25.90
N LEU A 844 13.80 13.28 -24.73
CA LEU A 844 13.90 14.11 -23.54
C LEU A 844 15.30 14.75 -23.49
N PRO A 845 15.44 16.07 -23.72
CA PRO A 845 16.74 16.75 -23.70
C PRO A 845 17.31 16.82 -22.28
N ALA A 846 18.64 17.02 -22.16
CA ALA A 846 19.31 17.24 -20.88
C ALA A 846 18.81 18.50 -20.14
N SER A 847 18.34 19.51 -20.90
CA SER A 847 17.66 20.70 -20.37
C SER A 847 16.37 20.99 -21.12
N GLY A 848 15.29 21.30 -20.41
CA GLY A 848 13.97 21.55 -20.98
C GLY A 848 12.99 20.42 -20.67
N SER A 849 11.91 20.35 -21.44
CA SER A 849 10.83 19.40 -21.20
C SER A 849 10.33 18.74 -22.49
N LEU A 850 9.85 17.52 -22.36
CA LEU A 850 9.12 16.76 -23.36
C LEU A 850 7.62 16.83 -23.05
N VAL A 851 6.79 17.01 -24.08
CA VAL A 851 5.32 16.95 -23.97
C VAL A 851 4.82 15.70 -24.71
N ILE A 852 4.04 14.88 -24.02
CA ILE A 852 3.42 13.66 -24.55
C ILE A 852 1.90 13.82 -24.45
N PRO A 853 1.13 13.62 -25.54
CA PRO A 853 -0.33 13.62 -25.48
C PRO A 853 -0.84 12.41 -24.68
N ASN A 854 -1.85 12.63 -23.85
CA ASN A 854 -2.49 11.55 -23.10
C ASN A 854 -3.53 10.81 -23.96
N LEU A 855 -3.83 9.55 -23.63
CA LEU A 855 -4.78 8.74 -24.40
C LEU A 855 -6.22 9.27 -24.39
N GLN A 856 -6.61 9.93 -23.28
CA GLN A 856 -7.92 10.52 -23.06
C GLN A 856 -9.08 9.51 -23.24
N THR A 857 -8.90 8.28 -22.73
CA THR A 857 -9.89 7.20 -22.85
C THR A 857 -11.27 7.60 -22.32
N GLY A 858 -11.32 8.41 -21.25
CA GLY A 858 -12.58 8.90 -20.67
C GLY A 858 -13.45 9.75 -21.60
N SER A 859 -12.89 10.32 -22.67
CA SER A 859 -13.63 11.08 -23.70
C SER A 859 -14.17 10.20 -24.82
N ARG A 860 -13.80 8.93 -24.87
CA ARG A 860 -14.28 7.95 -25.85
C ARG A 860 -15.42 7.20 -25.19
N ASN A 861 -16.62 7.30 -25.74
CA ASN A 861 -17.78 6.64 -25.15
C ASN A 861 -17.73 5.13 -25.34
N THR A 862 -17.86 4.36 -24.25
CA THR A 862 -18.18 2.93 -24.27
C THR A 862 -19.55 2.75 -24.93
N ILE A 863 -20.56 3.51 -24.48
CA ILE A 863 -21.90 3.54 -25.09
C ILE A 863 -22.04 4.77 -25.99
N THR A 864 -22.17 4.54 -27.30
CA THR A 864 -22.26 5.61 -28.32
C THR A 864 -23.33 6.63 -27.96
N GLY A 865 -22.96 7.92 -27.93
CA GLY A 865 -23.89 9.01 -27.61
C GLY A 865 -24.14 9.26 -26.12
N ASN A 866 -23.51 8.49 -25.21
CA ASN A 866 -23.54 8.79 -23.77
C ASN A 866 -23.05 10.23 -23.48
N LEU A 867 -23.88 11.01 -22.79
CA LEU A 867 -23.62 12.41 -22.43
C LEU A 867 -22.94 12.55 -21.06
N VAL A 868 -22.94 11.50 -20.24
CA VAL A 868 -22.55 11.58 -18.83
C VAL A 868 -21.38 10.66 -18.45
N GLN A 869 -20.76 9.98 -19.42
CA GLN A 869 -19.58 9.15 -19.15
C GLN A 869 -18.49 9.97 -18.47
N CYS A 870 -17.92 9.42 -17.40
CA CYS A 870 -16.86 10.01 -16.58
C CYS A 870 -17.18 11.39 -16.01
N GLN A 871 -18.46 11.77 -15.94
CA GLN A 871 -18.88 13.01 -15.28
C GLN A 871 -18.94 12.82 -13.76
N PRO A 872 -18.90 13.92 -12.98
CA PRO A 872 -19.05 13.84 -11.52
C PRO A 872 -20.35 13.17 -11.10
N VAL A 873 -20.24 12.22 -10.16
CA VAL A 873 -21.35 11.45 -9.58
C VAL A 873 -21.33 11.57 -8.07
N GLN A 874 -22.52 11.61 -7.45
CA GLN A 874 -22.69 11.59 -6.01
C GLN A 874 -23.90 10.73 -5.61
N SER A 875 -23.83 10.12 -4.43
CA SER A 875 -24.95 9.44 -3.76
C SER A 875 -25.02 9.94 -2.31
N VAL A 876 -26.23 10.16 -1.81
CA VAL A 876 -26.47 10.47 -0.38
C VAL A 876 -26.76 9.21 0.44
N ASN A 877 -26.95 8.07 -0.23
CA ASN A 877 -27.21 6.78 0.40
C ASN A 877 -25.90 6.03 0.65
N THR A 878 -25.87 5.25 1.74
CA THR A 878 -24.79 4.30 2.02
C THR A 878 -24.75 3.20 0.96
N PHE A 879 -23.55 2.72 0.66
CA PHE A 879 -23.29 1.70 -0.36
C PHE A 879 -22.28 0.68 0.15
N GLU A 880 -22.27 -0.49 -0.47
CA GLU A 880 -21.36 -1.58 -0.14
C GLU A 880 -19.90 -1.17 -0.34
N PRO A 881 -18.96 -1.61 0.52
CA PRO A 881 -17.54 -1.30 0.38
C PRO A 881 -17.01 -1.58 -1.04
N GLY A 882 -16.30 -0.61 -1.63
CA GLY A 882 -15.78 -0.72 -3.00
C GLY A 882 -16.80 -0.52 -4.13
N GLN A 883 -18.10 -0.45 -3.83
CA GLN A 883 -19.17 -0.32 -4.82
C GLN A 883 -19.54 1.15 -5.03
N PHE A 884 -18.60 1.93 -5.56
CA PHE A 884 -18.68 3.39 -5.59
C PHE A 884 -19.75 3.94 -6.55
N PRO A 885 -20.35 5.11 -6.24
CA PRO A 885 -21.29 5.78 -7.15
C PRO A 885 -20.71 6.10 -8.54
N ILE A 886 -19.41 6.43 -8.64
CA ILE A 886 -18.78 6.78 -9.93
C ILE A 886 -18.82 5.64 -10.95
N SER A 887 -18.90 4.38 -10.47
CA SER A 887 -18.97 3.20 -11.33
C SER A 887 -20.11 3.30 -12.36
N VAL A 888 -21.24 3.92 -12.01
CA VAL A 888 -22.40 4.01 -12.91
C VAL A 888 -22.15 4.78 -14.20
N VAL A 889 -21.03 5.49 -14.36
CA VAL A 889 -20.67 6.18 -15.60
C VAL A 889 -19.20 6.00 -15.99
N ASP A 890 -18.49 5.03 -15.40
CA ASP A 890 -17.06 4.86 -15.65
C ASP A 890 -16.77 4.06 -16.94
N GLY A 891 -17.81 3.46 -17.53
CA GLY A 891 -17.73 2.76 -18.80
C GLY A 891 -17.20 1.32 -18.71
N ALA A 892 -17.10 0.72 -17.51
CA ALA A 892 -16.77 -0.68 -17.31
C ALA A 892 -17.97 -1.50 -16.80
N SER A 893 -18.02 -2.79 -17.16
CA SER A 893 -19.07 -3.70 -16.70
C SER A 893 -18.73 -4.42 -15.38
N SER A 894 -17.47 -4.36 -14.96
CA SER A 894 -16.91 -5.06 -13.80
C SER A 894 -16.91 -4.22 -12.52
N THR A 895 -16.94 -2.88 -12.64
CA THR A 895 -17.22 -1.97 -11.53
C THR A 895 -18.73 -1.75 -11.43
N LYS A 896 -19.23 -1.51 -10.21
CA LYS A 896 -20.66 -1.25 -10.01
C LYS A 896 -20.90 -0.40 -8.77
N TRP A 897 -21.99 0.35 -8.79
CA TRP A 897 -22.55 0.98 -7.59
C TRP A 897 -23.59 0.03 -6.99
N GLN A 898 -23.56 -0.12 -5.67
CA GLN A 898 -24.51 -0.98 -4.96
C GLN A 898 -24.91 -0.35 -3.62
N PRO A 899 -26.16 0.11 -3.45
CA PRO A 899 -26.64 0.59 -2.16
C PRO A 899 -26.65 -0.50 -1.09
N ALA A 900 -26.55 -0.11 0.18
CA ALA A 900 -26.46 -1.07 1.28
C ALA A 900 -27.73 -1.92 1.52
N TRP A 901 -28.90 -1.46 1.06
CA TRP A 901 -30.18 -2.08 1.42
C TRP A 901 -31.15 -2.16 0.23
N ALA A 902 -31.63 -3.37 -0.08
CA ALA A 902 -32.63 -3.61 -1.13
C ALA A 902 -33.99 -2.95 -0.84
N ALA A 903 -34.36 -2.88 0.44
CA ALA A 903 -35.66 -2.37 0.87
C ALA A 903 -35.79 -0.85 0.73
N ASN A 904 -34.66 -0.13 0.67
CA ASN A 904 -34.63 1.32 0.60
C ASN A 904 -34.62 1.79 -0.85
N ILE A 905 -35.28 2.93 -1.10
CA ILE A 905 -35.09 3.67 -2.34
C ILE A 905 -33.74 4.36 -2.23
N SER A 906 -32.87 4.13 -3.20
CA SER A 906 -31.54 4.73 -3.25
C SER A 906 -31.40 5.53 -4.54
N ALA A 907 -30.64 6.63 -4.48
CA ALA A 907 -30.47 7.54 -5.60
C ALA A 907 -29.00 7.87 -5.85
N VAL A 908 -28.61 7.79 -7.11
CA VAL A 908 -27.32 8.29 -7.60
C VAL A 908 -27.58 9.47 -8.53
N THR A 909 -26.79 10.53 -8.39
CA THR A 909 -26.93 11.77 -9.16
C THR A 909 -25.68 12.06 -9.96
N VAL A 910 -25.84 12.30 -11.26
CA VAL A 910 -24.76 12.66 -12.19
C VAL A 910 -24.95 14.08 -12.71
N SER A 911 -23.84 14.78 -12.92
CA SER A 911 -23.81 16.10 -13.57
C SER A 911 -23.72 15.98 -15.09
N PHE A 912 -24.49 16.79 -15.83
CA PHE A 912 -24.29 16.93 -17.28
C PHE A 912 -23.12 17.85 -17.63
N GLY A 913 -22.60 18.63 -16.68
CA GLY A 913 -21.51 19.58 -16.91
C GLY A 913 -21.78 20.49 -18.13
N SER A 914 -20.84 20.52 -19.07
CA SER A 914 -20.95 21.30 -20.31
C SER A 914 -21.99 20.78 -21.31
N LYS A 915 -22.57 19.60 -21.07
CA LYS A 915 -23.60 18.97 -21.92
C LYS A 915 -25.03 19.37 -21.53
N ALA A 916 -25.23 20.14 -20.46
CA ALA A 916 -26.54 20.66 -20.09
C ALA A 916 -27.19 21.40 -21.29
N GLY A 917 -28.48 21.16 -21.52
CA GLY A 917 -29.23 21.65 -22.68
C GLY A 917 -29.19 20.74 -23.92
N SER A 918 -28.35 19.70 -23.95
CA SER A 918 -28.39 18.68 -25.01
C SER A 918 -29.73 17.94 -25.00
N MET A 919 -30.30 17.64 -26.16
CA MET A 919 -31.53 16.85 -26.23
C MET A 919 -31.22 15.38 -25.94
N VAL A 920 -31.86 14.80 -24.93
CA VAL A 920 -31.73 13.40 -24.53
C VAL A 920 -32.81 12.59 -25.24
N SER A 921 -32.42 11.54 -25.97
CA SER A 921 -33.33 10.66 -26.70
C SER A 921 -33.62 9.33 -26.00
N GLY A 922 -32.84 8.96 -24.98
CA GLY A 922 -33.00 7.67 -24.31
C GLY A 922 -31.96 7.39 -23.23
N PHE A 923 -32.03 6.19 -22.69
CA PHE A 923 -31.15 5.68 -21.65
C PHE A 923 -30.73 4.24 -21.95
N TYR A 924 -29.51 3.89 -21.60
CA TYR A 924 -29.03 2.51 -21.53
C TYR A 924 -28.55 2.23 -20.11
N PHE A 925 -28.85 1.03 -19.63
CA PHE A 925 -28.43 0.54 -18.33
C PHE A 925 -27.75 -0.81 -18.47
N ASP A 926 -26.65 -0.99 -17.77
CA ASP A 926 -26.13 -2.29 -17.35
C ASP A 926 -26.32 -2.42 -15.84
N TRP A 927 -27.17 -3.36 -15.43
CA TRP A 927 -27.51 -3.64 -14.05
C TRP A 927 -26.63 -4.72 -13.42
N ALA A 928 -25.61 -5.23 -14.14
CA ALA A 928 -24.83 -6.39 -13.76
C ALA A 928 -25.73 -7.60 -13.37
N GLN A 929 -25.41 -8.30 -12.28
CA GLN A 929 -26.10 -9.54 -11.88
C GLN A 929 -27.31 -9.31 -10.96
N ALA A 930 -27.48 -8.11 -10.37
CA ALA A 930 -28.54 -7.84 -9.40
C ALA A 930 -29.43 -6.64 -9.82
N PRO A 931 -30.33 -6.79 -10.82
CA PRO A 931 -31.13 -5.68 -11.30
C PRO A 931 -32.14 -5.15 -10.30
N PRO A 932 -32.46 -3.85 -10.32
CA PRO A 932 -33.52 -3.30 -9.49
C PRO A 932 -34.88 -3.80 -9.96
N VAL A 933 -35.87 -3.78 -9.05
CA VAL A 933 -37.26 -4.09 -9.42
C VAL A 933 -37.86 -2.93 -10.19
N ASN A 934 -37.66 -1.71 -9.68
CA ASN A 934 -38.11 -0.47 -10.31
C ASN A 934 -36.97 0.55 -10.36
N ALA A 935 -36.99 1.39 -11.39
CA ALA A 935 -36.10 2.53 -11.52
C ALA A 935 -36.86 3.78 -11.96
N THR A 936 -36.44 4.96 -11.52
CA THR A 936 -37.02 6.25 -11.94
C THR A 936 -35.90 7.24 -12.23
N ILE A 937 -36.00 7.93 -13.36
CA ILE A 937 -35.05 8.95 -13.78
C ILE A 937 -35.69 10.32 -13.66
N ILE A 938 -35.02 11.22 -12.95
CA ILE A 938 -35.44 12.61 -12.80
C ILE A 938 -34.34 13.56 -13.29
N PHE A 939 -34.75 14.68 -13.91
CA PHE A 939 -33.89 15.78 -14.30
C PHE A 939 -34.16 17.00 -13.41
N HIS A 940 -33.10 17.69 -12.99
CA HIS A 940 -33.21 18.86 -12.12
C HIS A 940 -32.06 19.87 -12.30
N ASN A 941 -32.34 21.13 -12.00
CA ASN A 941 -31.40 22.25 -12.20
C ASN A 941 -30.69 22.71 -10.91
N GLN A 942 -31.05 22.13 -9.77
CA GLN A 942 -30.51 22.48 -8.46
C GLN A 942 -30.21 21.22 -7.68
N THR A 943 -29.18 21.23 -6.85
CA THR A 943 -28.86 20.11 -5.97
C THR A 943 -30.06 19.78 -5.08
N LEU A 944 -30.45 18.51 -5.05
CA LEU A 944 -31.50 18.00 -4.16
C LEU A 944 -30.84 17.40 -2.92
N GLY A 945 -31.32 17.75 -1.73
CA GLY A 945 -30.81 17.18 -0.48
C GLY A 945 -31.10 15.68 -0.35
N ASP A 946 -32.29 15.26 -0.78
CA ASP A 946 -32.67 13.85 -0.90
C ASP A 946 -33.47 13.65 -2.20
N PRO A 947 -32.82 13.14 -3.27
CA PRO A 947 -33.51 12.86 -4.53
C PRO A 947 -34.60 11.79 -4.40
N THR A 948 -34.56 10.91 -3.39
CA THR A 948 -35.51 9.80 -3.24
C THR A 948 -36.94 10.27 -2.96
N MET A 949 -37.11 11.49 -2.45
CA MET A 949 -38.41 12.13 -2.23
C MET A 949 -39.25 12.28 -3.52
N ALA A 950 -38.59 12.28 -4.68
CA ALA A 950 -39.25 12.28 -5.98
C ALA A 950 -40.08 11.02 -6.26
N TYR A 951 -39.83 9.94 -5.53
CA TYR A 951 -40.60 8.71 -5.63
C TYR A 951 -41.98 8.81 -4.95
N TYR A 952 -42.10 9.63 -3.89
CA TYR A 952 -43.32 9.71 -3.06
C TYR A 952 -44.21 10.90 -3.39
N SER A 953 -43.64 11.98 -3.90
CA SER A 953 -44.35 13.25 -4.11
C SER A 953 -43.93 13.91 -5.41
N GLN A 954 -44.77 14.80 -5.95
CA GLN A 954 -44.41 15.64 -7.07
C GLN A 954 -43.98 17.04 -6.59
N SER A 955 -43.02 17.63 -7.29
CA SER A 955 -42.50 18.96 -7.02
C SER A 955 -42.13 19.66 -8.32
N SER A 956 -42.15 20.98 -8.36
CA SER A 956 -41.66 21.78 -9.48
C SER A 956 -40.13 21.79 -9.60
N ASN A 957 -39.42 21.23 -8.61
CA ASN A 957 -37.96 21.26 -8.53
C ASN A 957 -37.27 20.24 -9.45
N TYR A 958 -38.00 19.24 -9.94
CA TYR A 958 -37.50 18.20 -10.84
C TYR A 958 -38.59 17.79 -11.84
N GLN A 959 -38.16 17.16 -12.92
CA GLN A 959 -39.03 16.53 -13.91
C GLN A 959 -38.76 15.03 -13.91
N VAL A 960 -39.79 14.21 -13.72
CA VAL A 960 -39.70 12.76 -13.97
C VAL A 960 -39.65 12.54 -15.48
N VAL A 961 -38.57 11.95 -15.97
CA VAL A 961 -38.32 11.73 -17.40
C VAL A 961 -38.73 10.32 -17.83
N ALA A 962 -38.46 9.33 -16.98
CA ALA A 962 -38.85 7.94 -17.21
C ALA A 962 -39.06 7.20 -15.89
N SER A 963 -40.01 6.26 -15.88
CA SER A 963 -40.22 5.32 -14.79
C SER A 963 -40.32 3.91 -15.36
N LEU A 964 -39.48 3.02 -14.84
CA LEU A 964 -39.40 1.61 -15.19
C LEU A 964 -39.97 0.79 -14.04
N HIS A 965 -40.95 -0.04 -14.35
CA HIS A 965 -41.62 -0.91 -13.37
C HIS A 965 -41.45 -2.37 -13.77
N ASN A 966 -41.13 -3.22 -12.79
CA ASN A 966 -40.89 -4.65 -13.01
C ASN A 966 -39.87 -4.87 -14.15
N ILE A 967 -38.68 -4.29 -14.01
CA ILE A 967 -37.63 -4.34 -15.03
C ILE A 967 -37.39 -5.79 -15.45
N ALA A 968 -37.53 -6.07 -16.74
CA ALA A 968 -37.33 -7.41 -17.26
C ALA A 968 -35.84 -7.77 -17.26
N LEU A 969 -35.53 -8.99 -16.81
CA LEU A 969 -34.18 -9.55 -16.92
C LEU A 969 -33.88 -9.84 -18.39
N SER A 970 -32.86 -9.20 -18.97
CA SER A 970 -32.45 -9.47 -20.35
C SER A 970 -31.73 -10.81 -20.49
N GLY A 971 -31.10 -11.28 -19.41
CA GLY A 971 -30.46 -12.58 -19.28
C GLY A 971 -30.95 -13.29 -18.03
N PRO A 972 -32.21 -13.78 -17.99
CA PRO A 972 -32.72 -14.47 -16.82
C PRO A 972 -31.91 -15.74 -16.57
N TYR A 973 -31.50 -15.96 -15.32
CA TYR A 973 -30.80 -17.18 -14.94
C TYR A 973 -31.64 -18.40 -15.30
N ASN A 974 -31.05 -19.32 -16.09
CA ASN A 974 -31.69 -20.57 -16.46
C ASN A 974 -30.80 -21.73 -16.00
N PRO A 975 -31.18 -22.48 -14.94
CA PRO A 975 -30.38 -23.58 -14.40
C PRO A 975 -30.20 -24.75 -15.39
N GLN A 976 -31.01 -24.82 -16.46
CA GLN A 976 -30.92 -25.89 -17.47
C GLN A 976 -29.85 -25.60 -18.53
N THR A 977 -29.49 -24.32 -18.72
CA THR A 977 -28.52 -23.87 -19.73
C THR A 977 -27.31 -23.18 -19.12
N ALA A 978 -27.37 -22.78 -17.85
CA ALA A 978 -26.24 -22.25 -17.10
C ALA A 978 -25.24 -23.38 -16.83
N SER A 979 -24.08 -23.30 -17.49
CA SER A 979 -22.97 -24.21 -17.26
C SER A 979 -21.92 -23.49 -16.43
N LEU A 980 -21.85 -23.81 -15.14
CA LEU A 980 -20.77 -23.33 -14.26
C LEU A 980 -19.40 -23.93 -14.64
N ASP A 981 -19.38 -24.96 -15.49
CA ASP A 981 -18.15 -25.58 -15.97
C ASP A 981 -17.45 -24.77 -17.08
N VAL A 982 -18.14 -23.82 -17.74
CA VAL A 982 -17.61 -23.11 -18.91
C VAL A 982 -17.07 -21.75 -18.49
N ILE A 983 -15.87 -21.42 -18.94
CA ILE A 983 -15.28 -20.09 -18.74
C ILE A 983 -15.99 -19.12 -19.68
N ALA A 984 -16.73 -18.16 -19.14
CA ALA A 984 -17.47 -17.18 -19.93
C ALA A 984 -17.32 -15.79 -19.31
N ILE A 985 -17.10 -14.79 -20.17
CA ILE A 985 -17.10 -13.38 -19.76
C ILE A 985 -18.48 -13.05 -19.18
N PRO A 986 -18.58 -12.60 -17.93
CA PRO A 986 -19.85 -12.25 -17.31
C PRO A 986 -20.60 -11.22 -18.15
N SER A 987 -21.88 -11.49 -18.44
CA SER A 987 -22.76 -10.53 -19.11
C SER A 987 -23.78 -9.99 -18.12
N GLY A 988 -23.89 -8.67 -18.06
CA GLY A 988 -24.85 -7.99 -17.20
C GLY A 988 -26.27 -8.01 -17.77
N ASN A 989 -27.26 -7.85 -16.89
CA ASN A 989 -28.64 -7.60 -17.30
C ASN A 989 -28.77 -6.15 -17.76
N THR A 990 -29.23 -5.94 -18.98
CA THR A 990 -29.26 -4.61 -19.59
C THR A 990 -30.69 -4.15 -19.87
N THR A 991 -30.89 -2.83 -19.93
CA THR A 991 -32.18 -2.24 -20.31
C THR A 991 -31.95 -1.04 -21.22
N ASN A 992 -32.71 -0.98 -22.31
CA ASN A 992 -32.73 0.15 -23.24
C ASN A 992 -34.07 0.87 -23.14
N VAL A 993 -34.01 2.21 -23.02
CA VAL A 993 -35.20 3.07 -22.97
C VAL A 993 -35.08 4.11 -24.07
N THR A 994 -36.06 4.17 -24.96
CA THR A 994 -36.20 5.25 -25.96
C THR A 994 -37.34 6.16 -25.53
N LEU A 995 -37.07 7.46 -25.45
CA LEU A 995 -38.08 8.46 -25.13
C LEU A 995 -38.96 8.73 -26.36
N SER A 996 -40.26 8.97 -26.14
CA SER A 996 -41.18 9.32 -27.22
C SER A 996 -40.79 10.62 -27.91
N ASP A 997 -40.32 11.58 -27.11
CA ASP A 997 -39.83 12.88 -27.54
C ASP A 997 -38.52 13.18 -26.80
N PRO A 998 -37.51 13.75 -27.48
CA PRO A 998 -36.28 14.15 -26.83
C PRO A 998 -36.54 15.19 -25.73
N VAL A 999 -35.88 15.04 -24.58
CA VAL A 999 -36.02 15.93 -23.42
C VAL A 999 -34.71 16.70 -23.22
N PRO A 1000 -34.72 18.03 -23.04
CA PRO A 1000 -33.49 18.78 -22.79
C PRO A 1000 -32.84 18.35 -21.47
N ALA A 1001 -31.55 18.04 -21.51
CA ALA A 1001 -30.74 17.78 -20.33
C ALA A 1001 -30.73 19.01 -19.43
N THR A 1002 -30.94 18.81 -18.13
CA THR A 1002 -30.80 19.86 -17.11
C THR A 1002 -29.36 19.89 -16.59
N LYS A 1003 -29.09 20.53 -15.45
CA LYS A 1003 -27.75 20.47 -14.84
C LYS A 1003 -27.42 19.08 -14.29
N TYR A 1004 -28.42 18.36 -13.79
CA TYR A 1004 -28.24 17.08 -13.12
C TYR A 1004 -29.30 16.06 -13.54
N ALA A 1005 -28.94 14.79 -13.52
CA ALA A 1005 -29.90 13.68 -13.56
C ALA A 1005 -29.72 12.83 -12.30
N SER A 1006 -30.82 12.36 -11.72
CA SER A 1006 -30.79 11.34 -10.67
C SER A 1006 -31.48 10.07 -11.12
N LEU A 1007 -30.83 8.93 -10.89
CA LEU A 1007 -31.38 7.59 -11.04
C LEU A 1007 -31.75 7.07 -9.66
N LEU A 1008 -33.05 6.83 -9.46
CA LEU A 1008 -33.60 6.24 -8.25
C LEU A 1008 -33.87 4.76 -8.52
N ILE A 1009 -33.40 3.86 -7.64
CA ILE A 1009 -33.60 2.41 -7.74
C ILE A 1009 -34.18 1.86 -6.44
N VAL A 1010 -34.96 0.79 -6.54
CA VAL A 1010 -35.51 0.06 -5.39
C VAL A 1010 -35.67 -1.43 -5.69
N GLY A 1011 -35.46 -2.24 -4.65
CA GLY A 1011 -35.49 -3.70 -4.73
C GLY A 1011 -34.21 -4.28 -5.32
N ASN A 1012 -34.13 -5.61 -5.28
CA ASN A 1012 -33.04 -6.39 -5.84
C ASN A 1012 -33.63 -7.71 -6.37
N GLN A 1013 -33.56 -7.93 -7.68
CA GLN A 1013 -34.11 -9.13 -8.33
C GLN A 1013 -33.24 -10.38 -8.15
N ALA A 1014 -32.01 -10.25 -7.66
CA ALA A 1014 -31.18 -11.38 -7.22
C ALA A 1014 -31.57 -11.91 -5.82
N GLN A 1015 -32.53 -11.27 -5.14
CA GLN A 1015 -33.04 -11.66 -3.81
C GLN A 1015 -32.02 -11.55 -2.66
N GLU A 1016 -31.01 -10.71 -2.83
CA GLU A 1016 -30.04 -10.38 -1.78
C GLU A 1016 -30.55 -9.25 -0.85
N PRO A 1017 -30.10 -9.18 0.41
CA PRO A 1017 -30.50 -8.11 1.34
C PRO A 1017 -29.94 -6.73 0.95
N VAL A 1018 -28.83 -6.71 0.22
CA VAL A 1018 -28.17 -5.51 -0.31
C VAL A 1018 -28.90 -4.96 -1.53
N GLY A 1019 -28.70 -3.68 -1.82
CA GLY A 1019 -29.31 -2.98 -2.95
C GLY A 1019 -28.97 -3.60 -4.30
N ALA A 1020 -29.76 -3.22 -5.32
CA ALA A 1020 -29.47 -3.57 -6.71
C ALA A 1020 -28.18 -2.91 -7.22
N THR A 1021 -27.56 -3.53 -8.22
CA THR A 1021 -26.33 -3.07 -8.83
C THR A 1021 -26.58 -2.21 -10.06
N VAL A 1022 -25.72 -1.23 -10.28
CA VAL A 1022 -25.66 -0.42 -11.51
C VAL A 1022 -24.20 -0.37 -11.95
N ALA A 1023 -23.86 -1.08 -13.02
CA ALA A 1023 -22.53 -1.06 -13.64
C ALA A 1023 -22.40 0.08 -14.64
N GLU A 1024 -23.42 0.35 -15.45
CA GLU A 1024 -23.41 1.47 -16.40
C GLU A 1024 -24.80 2.11 -16.47
N TRP A 1025 -24.82 3.43 -16.51
CA TRP A 1025 -25.97 4.28 -16.78
C TRP A 1025 -25.59 5.33 -17.82
N ALA A 1026 -25.91 5.03 -19.08
CA ALA A 1026 -25.67 5.94 -20.18
C ALA A 1026 -26.91 6.78 -20.50
N ILE A 1027 -26.74 8.10 -20.56
CA ILE A 1027 -27.78 9.05 -20.99
C ILE A 1027 -27.51 9.43 -22.45
N ILE A 1028 -28.37 9.01 -23.36
CA ILE A 1028 -28.11 9.07 -24.80
C ILE A 1028 -28.62 10.37 -25.39
N GLY A 1029 -27.71 11.16 -25.98
CA GLY A 1029 -28.05 12.36 -26.71
C GLY A 1029 -28.65 12.09 -28.09
N GLN A 1030 -29.55 12.97 -28.53
CA GLN A 1030 -30.07 13.00 -29.89
C GLN A 1030 -28.92 13.31 -30.84
N GLY A 1031 -28.56 12.36 -31.70
CA GLY A 1031 -27.47 12.54 -32.65
C GLY A 1031 -27.69 13.76 -33.54
N GLN A 1032 -26.73 14.68 -33.61
CA GLN A 1032 -26.61 15.52 -34.79
C GLN A 1032 -26.18 14.61 -35.94
N ASN A 1033 -26.91 14.63 -37.05
CA ASN A 1033 -26.51 13.95 -38.28
C ASN A 1033 -25.16 14.52 -38.77
N SER A 1034 -24.05 14.00 -38.27
CA SER A 1034 -22.77 14.08 -38.96
C SER A 1034 -22.66 12.83 -39.82
N THR A 1035 -22.87 13.01 -41.11
CA THR A 1035 -22.58 12.05 -42.18
C THR A 1035 -21.23 11.36 -41.94
N PRO A 1036 -21.13 10.02 -41.94
CA PRO A 1036 -19.87 9.34 -41.68
C PRO A 1036 -18.94 9.49 -42.90
N SER A 1037 -17.86 10.25 -42.75
CA SER A 1037 -16.65 10.04 -43.56
C SER A 1037 -15.95 8.79 -43.03
N GLY A 1038 -15.79 7.79 -43.88
CA GLY A 1038 -15.46 6.42 -43.50
C GLY A 1038 -14.22 6.25 -42.61
N SER A 1039 -14.41 5.49 -41.53
CA SER A 1039 -13.38 4.71 -40.85
C SER A 1039 -14.04 3.49 -40.21
N GLN A 1040 -13.35 2.37 -40.26
CA GLN A 1040 -13.83 1.00 -40.06
C GLN A 1040 -14.60 0.79 -38.73
N MET A 1041 -15.90 0.50 -38.84
CA MET A 1041 -16.62 -0.26 -37.81
C MET A 1041 -16.18 -1.73 -37.88
N ALA A 1042 -15.42 -2.17 -36.89
CA ALA A 1042 -15.32 -3.60 -36.59
C ALA A 1042 -16.65 -4.06 -35.98
N LYS A 1043 -17.61 -4.42 -36.83
CA LYS A 1043 -18.78 -5.19 -36.41
C LYS A 1043 -18.30 -6.58 -36.01
N ARG A 1044 -18.16 -6.86 -34.70
CA ARG A 1044 -18.22 -8.23 -34.18
C ARG A 1044 -19.64 -8.76 -34.44
N LYS A 1045 -19.86 -9.35 -35.61
CA LYS A 1045 -20.90 -10.37 -35.77
C LYS A 1045 -20.32 -11.65 -35.21
N PHE A 1046 -20.91 -12.19 -34.15
CA PHE A 1046 -20.75 -13.60 -33.81
C PHE A 1046 -21.18 -14.42 -35.04
N ASP A 1047 -20.25 -15.15 -35.65
CA ASP A 1047 -20.57 -16.14 -36.67
C ASP A 1047 -21.01 -17.43 -35.96
N VAL A 1048 -22.32 -17.53 -35.74
CA VAL A 1048 -22.98 -18.65 -35.05
C VAL A 1048 -22.93 -19.94 -35.90
N HIS A 1049 -22.27 -19.95 -37.06
CA HIS A 1049 -22.18 -21.14 -37.93
C HIS A 1049 -20.85 -21.90 -37.90
N ALA A 1050 -19.84 -21.46 -37.14
CA ALA A 1050 -18.61 -22.24 -36.95
C ALA A 1050 -18.64 -23.22 -35.75
N ALA A 1051 -19.58 -23.05 -34.81
CA ALA A 1051 -19.73 -23.93 -33.63
C ALA A 1051 -20.47 -25.25 -33.91
N ALA A 1052 -21.08 -25.41 -35.08
CA ALA A 1052 -21.86 -26.59 -35.44
C ALA A 1052 -21.07 -27.67 -36.23
N ALA A 1053 -19.79 -27.44 -36.53
CA ALA A 1053 -19.00 -28.32 -37.39
C ALA A 1053 -17.97 -29.21 -36.66
N LEU A 1054 -17.88 -29.15 -35.32
CA LEU A 1054 -16.96 -29.98 -34.53
C LEU A 1054 -17.65 -30.95 -33.55
N SER A 1055 -18.98 -31.09 -33.61
CA SER A 1055 -19.73 -31.98 -32.71
C SER A 1055 -19.85 -33.44 -33.17
N ASN A 1056 -19.08 -33.89 -34.15
CA ASN A 1056 -19.12 -35.28 -34.62
C ASN A 1056 -17.83 -36.05 -34.27
N SER A 1057 -17.63 -36.31 -32.99
CA SER A 1057 -16.85 -37.48 -32.54
C SER A 1057 -17.36 -37.96 -31.18
N SER A 1058 -18.41 -38.77 -31.23
CA SER A 1058 -18.96 -39.56 -30.13
C SER A 1058 -18.02 -40.70 -29.73
N SER A 1059 -16.81 -40.38 -29.23
CA SER A 1059 -15.88 -41.40 -28.70
C SER A 1059 -15.11 -41.00 -27.44
N PHE A 1060 -15.25 -39.77 -26.93
CA PHE A 1060 -14.49 -39.32 -25.75
C PHE A 1060 -15.22 -39.49 -24.41
N ILE A 1061 -16.53 -39.74 -24.41
CA ILE A 1061 -17.36 -39.78 -23.19
C ILE A 1061 -17.36 -41.16 -22.48
N GLN A 1062 -16.79 -42.21 -23.08
CA GLN A 1062 -16.86 -43.57 -22.51
C GLN A 1062 -15.65 -44.06 -21.70
N ARG A 1063 -14.61 -43.23 -21.44
CA ARG A 1063 -13.41 -43.67 -20.69
C ARG A 1063 -13.21 -43.12 -19.27
N ARG A 1064 -14.13 -42.29 -18.74
CA ARG A 1064 -14.02 -41.77 -17.35
C ARG A 1064 -14.87 -42.50 -16.30
N ARG A 1065 -15.58 -43.58 -16.67
CA ARG A 1065 -16.33 -44.41 -15.71
C ARG A 1065 -15.64 -45.74 -15.48
N GLN A 1066 -14.55 -45.75 -14.73
CA GLN A 1066 -14.12 -46.86 -13.88
C GLN A 1066 -12.79 -46.50 -13.19
N ILE A 1067 -12.83 -46.30 -11.87
CA ILE A 1067 -12.02 -46.97 -10.83
C ILE A 1067 -12.45 -46.37 -9.45
N PRO A 1068 -12.48 -47.18 -8.37
CA PRO A 1068 -13.37 -46.97 -7.23
C PRO A 1068 -12.72 -46.28 -6.03
N SER A 1069 -13.61 -45.76 -5.19
CA SER A 1069 -13.40 -45.28 -3.81
C SER A 1069 -12.46 -46.16 -2.98
N LEU A 1070 -11.52 -45.54 -2.27
CA LEU A 1070 -10.93 -46.02 -1.03
C LEU A 1070 -10.52 -44.82 -0.16
N ASN A 1071 -10.71 -45.02 1.16
CA ASN A 1071 -10.50 -44.10 2.27
C ASN A 1071 -9.14 -43.39 2.29
#